data_AF-A0A7C6P0M8-F1
#
_entry.id   AF-A0A7C6P0M8-F1
#
_cell.length_a   1.000
_cell.length_b   1.000
_cell.length_c   1.000
_cell.angle_alpha   90.00
_cell.angle_beta   90.00
_cell.angle_gamma   90.00
#
_symmetry.space_group_name_H-M   'P 1'
#
loop_
_entity.id
_entity.type
_entity.pdbx_description
1 polymer ?
#
loop_
_entity_poly.entity_id
_entity_poly.type
_entity_poly.pdbx_seq_one_letter_code
_entity_poly.pdbx_strand_id
1 'polypeptide(L)'
;MHKGHYQFQDYKRQNLPLVLLFCFDIFLLILSFVLVLADDPSLRPLLIVILSINVVSIMFTAISAYKNSLIIDDLEDSLFNAYHGTDKLRLQQFHKLLDKNQLEYHFRPILNARTGEIFAYETLMSYKSNLLELSHGEILELAAKENRLYDIEKLTLQNSMEFIRRQPDKFLTKKLFINCILNHHLTEEDFSALLARYGSLLEKAVIQLNDISYMNETLTEVLKVRLQKANFQFAYSDYGTDETHIIELINSCADYIKIDRSITRFIELNPKKQQLLSNIISFARLKNIKIIVTGIERYEELEYIINLDIDYIQGNLIAKPEASLITAISREMFETIQKLNYSKPLEMPAQKIYETRGDSVLDPCSLAAKAYSTILIREDKITLTGSSDKHAKISLVVPDNHKCEITLNNLLICGSDRPGLILGVGSSVVLQLEGDNDFLNSGIRVVEKADLQIIGDGNLTVHANRNRRIGIGGSASQSYGNITFAGEGTIKVVTGSNLSVGIGGGRNPANSTIRLLSGRIIVNAGGYQALGIGSFMGNAKIYIGAANINIQAEGTTTAGIGSIIGSAEITSFGDINIKCEGKISTAIGSIEESTGLVHIKGGTLDLMVNAPIGTGVGAPQGKYTICLEDGELVISGEGSELMGLGDHFNMSSIRIKGGLLAIKLVSSPSCPATNMPQHITIDGGNIQCDFPKGIVPVNSYGTPLTAHIITNTDEFIQSIETIAYQYEYRAVYSEHYPFIKVYLPENYFID
;
A
#
# COMPACT_ATOMS: atom_id res chain seq x y z
N MET A 1 -32.07 89.31 17.08
CA MET A 1 -33.08 88.24 17.02
C MET A 1 -32.60 87.03 17.83
N HIS A 2 -32.65 87.14 19.17
CA HIS A 2 -32.06 86.19 20.12
C HIS A 2 -33.11 85.37 20.91
N LYS A 3 -34.31 85.12 20.36
CA LYS A 3 -35.38 84.41 21.10
C LYS A 3 -36.17 83.34 20.31
N GLY A 4 -35.72 82.94 19.11
CA GLY A 4 -36.46 81.97 18.28
C GLY A 4 -35.86 80.55 18.16
N HIS A 5 -34.58 80.34 18.49
CA HIS A 5 -33.91 79.06 18.23
C HIS A 5 -33.96 78.04 19.38
N TYR A 6 -34.41 78.44 20.57
CA TYR A 6 -34.45 77.53 21.72
C TYR A 6 -35.64 76.56 21.72
N GLN A 7 -36.73 76.80 20.97
CA GLN A 7 -37.89 75.90 20.99
C GLN A 7 -37.82 74.72 20.00
N PHE A 8 -36.89 74.69 19.05
CA PHE A 8 -36.78 73.59 18.07
C PHE A 8 -35.69 72.55 18.42
N GLN A 9 -34.73 72.89 19.29
CA GLN A 9 -33.71 71.95 19.76
C GLN A 9 -34.21 71.03 20.88
N ASP A 10 -35.20 71.48 21.68
CA ASP A 10 -35.76 70.66 22.77
C ASP A 10 -36.70 69.55 22.26
N TYR A 11 -37.37 69.74 21.12
CA TYR A 11 -38.21 68.69 20.52
C TYR A 11 -37.39 67.53 19.91
N LYS A 12 -36.17 67.82 19.41
CA LYS A 12 -35.24 66.79 18.91
C LYS A 12 -34.51 66.03 20.01
N ARG A 13 -34.33 66.62 21.21
CA ARG A 13 -33.74 65.93 22.36
C ARG A 13 -34.68 64.94 23.03
N GLN A 14 -35.99 65.19 23.03
CA GLN A 14 -36.94 64.34 23.77
C GLN A 14 -37.29 63.01 23.07
N ASN A 15 -37.02 62.84 21.77
CA ASN A 15 -37.32 61.60 21.03
C ASN A 15 -36.08 60.78 20.62
N LEU A 16 -34.88 61.16 21.08
CA LEU A 16 -33.65 60.38 20.91
C LEU A 16 -33.75 58.95 21.49
N PRO A 17 -34.42 58.71 22.63
CA PRO A 17 -34.64 57.36 23.14
C PRO A 17 -35.58 56.52 22.25
N LEU A 18 -36.55 57.16 21.58
CA LEU A 18 -37.51 56.47 20.72
C LEU A 18 -36.87 55.91 19.44
N VAL A 19 -35.90 56.62 18.87
CA VAL A 19 -35.19 56.19 17.65
C VAL A 19 -34.18 55.08 17.96
N LEU A 20 -33.49 55.16 19.10
CA LEU A 20 -32.64 54.08 19.61
C LEU A 20 -33.44 52.84 20.00
N LEU A 21 -34.63 53.00 20.59
CA LEU A 21 -35.57 51.89 20.80
C LEU A 21 -36.00 51.26 19.47
N PHE A 22 -36.35 52.07 18.47
CA PHE A 22 -36.80 51.57 17.17
C PHE A 22 -35.70 50.78 16.43
N CYS A 23 -34.44 51.23 16.51
CA CYS A 23 -33.31 50.49 15.94
C CYS A 23 -32.99 49.22 16.73
N PHE A 24 -33.17 49.22 18.05
CA PHE A 24 -32.97 48.05 18.90
C PHE A 24 -34.10 47.02 18.72
N ASP A 25 -35.34 47.48 18.52
CA ASP A 25 -36.49 46.63 18.21
C ASP A 25 -36.36 45.99 16.82
N ILE A 26 -35.86 46.73 15.82
CA ILE A 26 -35.54 46.15 14.50
C ILE A 26 -34.42 45.11 14.61
N PHE A 27 -33.40 45.38 15.43
CA PHE A 27 -32.32 44.42 15.68
C PHE A 27 -32.82 43.14 16.36
N LEU A 28 -33.70 43.26 17.37
CA LEU A 28 -34.35 42.13 18.03
C LEU A 28 -35.32 41.38 17.10
N LEU A 29 -36.02 42.08 16.19
CA LEU A 29 -36.90 41.48 15.18
C LEU A 29 -36.10 40.65 14.15
N ILE A 30 -34.94 41.15 13.73
CA ILE A 30 -34.02 40.43 12.83
C ILE A 30 -33.42 39.23 13.56
N LEU A 31 -33.02 39.39 14.84
CA LEU A 31 -32.46 38.31 15.64
C LEU A 31 -33.47 37.18 15.91
N SER A 32 -34.74 37.53 16.16
CA SER A 32 -35.82 36.56 16.35
C SER A 32 -36.21 35.84 15.05
N PHE A 33 -36.16 36.52 13.89
CA PHE A 33 -36.31 35.86 12.58
C PHE A 33 -35.14 34.91 12.28
N VAL A 34 -33.91 35.28 12.61
CA VAL A 34 -32.72 34.43 12.43
C VAL A 34 -32.79 33.18 13.30
N LEU A 35 -33.30 33.29 14.53
CA LEU A 35 -33.51 32.15 15.43
C LEU A 35 -34.62 31.19 14.96
N VAL A 36 -35.72 31.71 14.40
CA VAL A 36 -36.81 30.89 13.83
C VAL A 36 -36.39 30.21 12.52
N LEU A 37 -35.53 30.84 11.72
CA LEU A 37 -35.04 30.31 10.44
C LEU A 37 -33.88 29.31 10.57
N ALA A 38 -33.26 29.20 11.76
CA ALA A 38 -32.15 28.29 12.01
C ALA A 38 -32.56 26.82 12.15
N ASP A 39 -33.84 26.55 12.45
CA ASP A 39 -34.37 25.20 12.70
C ASP A 39 -34.98 24.51 11.45
N ASP A 40 -35.13 25.20 10.30
CA ASP A 40 -35.58 24.61 9.04
C ASP A 40 -34.47 24.60 7.97
N PRO A 41 -33.95 23.41 7.56
CA PRO A 41 -32.85 23.29 6.60
C PRO A 41 -33.16 23.85 5.20
N SER A 42 -34.43 23.99 4.82
CA SER A 42 -34.85 24.42 3.49
C SER A 42 -34.70 25.93 3.23
N LEU A 43 -34.50 26.75 4.28
CA LEU A 43 -34.46 28.22 4.21
C LEU A 43 -33.04 28.81 4.34
N ARG A 44 -31.99 27.97 4.43
CA ARG A 44 -30.58 28.39 4.54
C ARG A 44 -30.08 29.38 3.47
N PRO A 45 -30.52 29.34 2.19
CA PRO A 45 -30.11 30.33 1.20
C PRO A 45 -30.57 31.75 1.56
N LEU A 46 -31.75 31.88 2.19
CA LEU A 46 -32.30 33.16 2.61
C LEU A 46 -31.53 33.73 3.81
N LEU A 47 -31.06 32.87 4.71
CA LEU A 47 -30.23 33.24 5.87
C LEU A 47 -28.89 33.85 5.43
N ILE A 48 -28.29 33.32 4.35
CA ILE A 48 -27.05 33.84 3.75
C ILE A 48 -27.27 35.22 3.11
N VAL A 49 -28.43 35.44 2.47
CA VAL A 49 -28.80 36.75 1.91
C VAL A 49 -29.02 37.78 3.02
N ILE A 50 -29.66 37.40 4.13
CA ILE A 50 -29.89 38.30 5.27
C ILE A 50 -28.59 38.63 6.01
N LEU A 51 -27.68 37.66 6.17
CA LEU A 51 -26.36 37.87 6.77
C LEU A 51 -25.38 38.64 5.87
N SER A 52 -25.61 38.66 4.54
CA SER A 52 -24.80 39.43 3.58
C SER A 52 -25.29 40.86 3.34
N ILE A 53 -26.45 41.24 3.92
CA ILE A 53 -26.81 42.65 4.06
C ILE A 53 -25.86 43.24 5.12
N ASN A 54 -24.84 43.94 4.65
CA ASN A 54 -23.81 44.60 5.45
C ASN A 54 -24.45 45.59 6.44
N VAL A 55 -24.76 45.11 7.65
CA VAL A 55 -25.19 45.94 8.79
C VAL A 55 -24.16 47.05 9.04
N VAL A 56 -22.88 46.79 8.75
CA VAL A 56 -21.78 47.76 8.78
C VAL A 56 -21.95 48.87 7.74
N SER A 57 -22.40 48.56 6.53
CA SER A 57 -22.63 49.55 5.46
C SER A 57 -23.87 50.40 5.74
N ILE A 58 -24.93 49.82 6.30
CA ILE A 58 -26.12 50.56 6.76
C ILE A 58 -25.75 51.48 7.93
N MET A 59 -24.94 51.00 8.88
CA MET A 59 -24.37 51.82 9.96
C MET A 59 -23.50 52.95 9.43
N PHE A 60 -22.64 52.69 8.43
CA PHE A 60 -21.80 53.69 7.80
C PHE A 60 -22.63 54.74 7.04
N THR A 61 -23.70 54.32 6.38
CA THR A 61 -24.63 55.22 5.68
C THR A 61 -25.46 56.06 6.67
N ALA A 62 -25.84 55.49 7.82
CA ALA A 62 -26.52 56.19 8.91
C ALA A 62 -25.61 57.20 9.62
N ILE A 63 -24.33 56.87 9.81
CA ILE A 63 -23.29 57.78 10.34
C ILE A 63 -22.98 58.89 9.32
N SER A 64 -22.92 58.55 8.03
CA SER A 64 -22.79 59.51 6.93
C SER A 64 -23.99 60.47 6.83
N ALA A 65 -25.21 60.02 7.14
CA ALA A 65 -26.41 60.87 7.20
C ALA A 65 -26.41 61.80 8.43
N TYR A 66 -25.60 61.51 9.44
CA TYR A 66 -25.37 62.33 10.64
C TYR A 66 -24.37 63.47 10.42
N LYS A 67 -23.80 63.60 9.21
CA LYS A 67 -22.74 64.56 8.78
C LYS A 67 -22.96 66.05 9.10
N ASN A 68 -24.14 66.50 9.54
CA ASN A 68 -24.45 67.93 9.64
C ASN A 68 -24.79 68.45 11.04
N SER A 69 -24.43 67.75 12.12
CA SER A 69 -24.70 68.24 13.47
C SER A 69 -23.67 67.78 14.50
N LEU A 70 -22.53 68.50 14.49
CA LEU A 70 -21.63 68.84 15.60
C LEU A 70 -21.14 67.73 16.56
N ILE A 71 -19.80 67.71 16.70
CA ILE A 71 -18.93 66.99 17.65
C ILE A 71 -18.42 65.63 17.17
N ILE A 72 -17.62 65.59 16.09
CA ILE A 72 -16.69 64.49 15.78
C ILE A 72 -15.49 65.03 14.95
N ASP A 73 -14.65 65.91 15.53
CA ASP A 73 -13.33 66.20 14.94
C ASP A 73 -12.23 65.40 15.67
N ASP A 74 -12.27 65.35 17.00
CA ASP A 74 -11.26 64.63 17.81
C ASP A 74 -11.32 63.09 17.70
N LEU A 75 -12.49 62.53 17.36
CA LEU A 75 -12.68 61.09 17.16
C LEU A 75 -12.28 60.65 15.74
N GLU A 76 -12.43 61.55 14.74
CA GLU A 76 -11.91 61.34 13.39
C GLU A 76 -10.39 61.35 13.39
N ASP A 77 -9.75 62.35 14.01
CA ASP A 77 -8.29 62.39 14.11
C ASP A 77 -7.72 61.21 14.91
N SER A 78 -8.41 60.75 15.96
CA SER A 78 -8.00 59.57 16.73
C SER A 78 -8.11 58.26 15.94
N LEU A 79 -9.23 58.05 15.22
CA LEU A 79 -9.44 56.85 14.39
C LEU A 79 -8.61 56.88 13.10
N PHE A 80 -8.44 58.05 12.49
CA PHE A 80 -7.60 58.28 11.32
C PHE A 80 -6.12 58.08 11.67
N ASN A 81 -5.64 58.62 12.80
CA ASN A 81 -4.28 58.39 13.29
C ASN A 81 -4.07 56.94 13.77
N ALA A 82 -5.09 56.26 14.32
CA ALA A 82 -5.00 54.85 14.66
C ALA A 82 -4.88 53.97 13.42
N TYR A 83 -5.67 54.23 12.36
CA TYR A 83 -5.65 53.48 11.11
C TYR A 83 -4.38 53.76 10.28
N HIS A 84 -3.99 55.03 10.14
CA HIS A 84 -2.76 55.44 9.45
C HIS A 84 -1.51 55.09 10.25
N GLY A 85 -1.60 55.06 11.59
CA GLY A 85 -0.53 54.62 12.49
C GLY A 85 -0.23 53.14 12.35
N THR A 86 -1.24 52.29 12.21
CA THR A 86 -1.06 50.85 11.95
C THR A 86 -0.47 50.57 10.56
N ASP A 87 -0.89 51.29 9.51
CA ASP A 87 -0.32 51.10 8.17
C ASP A 87 1.11 51.61 8.05
N LYS A 88 1.43 52.74 8.71
CA LYS A 88 2.81 53.23 8.80
C LYS A 88 3.70 52.27 9.59
N LEU A 89 3.21 51.70 10.69
CA LEU A 89 3.94 50.69 11.46
C LEU A 89 4.14 49.40 10.65
N ARG A 90 3.12 48.95 9.93
CA ARG A 90 3.19 47.79 9.01
C ARG A 90 4.25 48.00 7.94
N LEU A 91 4.25 49.16 7.30
CA LEU A 91 5.22 49.50 6.26
C LEU A 91 6.66 49.59 6.82
N GLN A 92 6.83 50.22 7.99
CA GLN A 92 8.13 50.27 8.68
C GLN A 92 8.64 48.87 9.05
N GLN A 93 7.76 47.98 9.51
CA GLN A 93 8.11 46.59 9.79
C GLN A 93 8.46 45.83 8.52
N PHE A 94 7.74 46.05 7.42
CA PHE A 94 8.05 45.47 6.11
C PHE A 94 9.42 45.90 5.59
N HIS A 95 9.76 47.20 5.64
CA HIS A 95 11.10 47.66 5.26
C HIS A 95 12.18 47.01 6.13
N LYS A 96 11.98 46.99 7.46
CA LYS A 96 12.91 46.35 8.39
C LYS A 96 13.08 44.85 8.10
N LEU A 97 12.00 44.16 7.77
CA LEU A 97 11.99 42.74 7.39
C LEU A 97 12.93 42.47 6.21
N LEU A 98 12.86 43.29 5.16
CA LEU A 98 13.72 43.15 3.98
C LEU A 98 15.15 43.65 4.23
N ASP A 99 15.30 44.86 4.75
CA ASP A 99 16.60 45.51 4.90
C ASP A 99 17.50 44.77 5.91
N LYS A 100 16.91 44.06 6.89
CA LYS A 100 17.64 43.23 7.86
C LYS A 100 17.57 41.73 7.55
N ASN A 101 17.00 41.33 6.42
CA ASN A 101 16.80 39.93 6.02
C ASN A 101 16.22 39.06 7.15
N GLN A 102 15.06 39.44 7.68
CA GLN A 102 14.35 38.71 8.74
C GLN A 102 13.27 37.77 8.19
N LEU A 103 13.37 37.40 6.90
CA LEU A 103 12.44 36.47 6.26
C LEU A 103 12.63 35.08 6.86
N GLU A 104 11.53 34.47 7.29
CA GLU A 104 11.51 33.10 7.78
C GLU A 104 10.80 32.20 6.77
N TYR A 105 11.02 30.89 6.90
CA TYR A 105 10.45 29.92 5.97
C TYR A 105 9.90 28.72 6.74
N HIS A 106 8.71 28.30 6.35
CA HIS A 106 8.16 27.00 6.68
C HIS A 106 8.37 26.04 5.52
N PHE A 107 8.45 24.76 5.84
CA PHE A 107 8.76 23.70 4.90
C PHE A 107 7.60 22.72 4.83
N ARG A 108 7.05 22.54 3.64
CA ARG A 108 5.99 21.55 3.40
C ARG A 108 6.57 20.36 2.65
N PRO A 109 6.43 19.12 3.16
CA PRO A 109 6.97 17.94 2.48
C PRO A 109 6.23 17.66 1.16
N ILE A 110 6.96 17.12 0.20
CA ILE A 110 6.47 16.53 -1.05
C ILE A 110 6.86 15.06 -0.98
N LEU A 111 5.87 14.17 -1.07
CA LEU A 111 6.09 12.73 -0.94
C LEU A 111 6.18 12.06 -2.30
N ASN A 112 6.97 10.99 -2.37
CA ASN A 112 6.84 10.00 -3.41
C ASN A 112 5.48 9.29 -3.26
N ALA A 113 4.64 9.36 -4.29
CA ALA A 113 3.28 8.82 -4.22
C ALA A 113 3.26 7.29 -4.06
N ARG A 114 4.33 6.59 -4.47
CA ARG A 114 4.42 5.12 -4.40
C ARG A 114 4.96 4.63 -3.07
N THR A 115 6.01 5.26 -2.56
CA THR A 115 6.70 4.80 -1.34
C THR A 115 6.17 5.49 -0.08
N GLY A 116 5.52 6.65 -0.20
CA GLY A 116 5.13 7.48 0.93
C GLY A 116 6.32 8.18 1.60
N GLU A 117 7.53 8.05 1.07
CA GLU A 117 8.73 8.70 1.60
C GLU A 117 8.82 10.17 1.15
N ILE A 118 9.47 11.00 1.97
CA ILE A 118 9.68 12.40 1.64
C ILE A 118 10.74 12.53 0.54
N PHE A 119 10.29 12.98 -0.63
CA PHE A 119 11.14 13.27 -1.79
C PHE A 119 11.77 14.66 -1.69
N ALA A 120 10.99 15.67 -1.30
CA ALA A 120 11.43 17.05 -1.28
C ALA A 120 10.65 17.87 -0.25
N TYR A 121 11.03 19.14 -0.10
CA TYR A 121 10.30 20.12 0.67
C TYR A 121 10.06 21.37 -0.17
N GLU A 122 8.91 22.02 0.01
CA GLU A 122 8.64 23.34 -0.53
C GLU A 122 8.87 24.41 0.54
N THR A 123 9.56 25.48 0.16
CA THR A 123 9.76 26.66 1.00
C THR A 123 8.58 27.60 0.88
N LEU A 124 7.96 27.90 2.02
CA LEU A 124 6.86 28.84 2.13
C LEU A 124 7.31 29.98 3.03
N MET A 125 7.35 31.18 2.48
CA MET A 125 7.74 32.37 3.22
C MET A 125 6.75 32.63 4.36
N SER A 126 7.29 32.87 5.55
CA SER A 126 6.54 33.17 6.75
C SER A 126 7.19 34.34 7.48
N TYR A 127 6.39 35.10 8.21
CA TYR A 127 6.89 36.14 9.09
C TYR A 127 6.02 36.22 10.33
N LYS A 128 6.62 35.93 11.48
CA LYS A 128 5.99 36.10 12.78
C LYS A 128 6.82 37.05 13.62
N SER A 129 6.24 38.22 13.93
CA SER A 129 6.82 39.18 14.86
C SER A 129 5.95 39.29 16.11
N ASN A 130 6.56 39.61 17.25
CA ASN A 130 5.88 39.84 18.52
C ASN A 130 4.89 41.03 18.48
N LEU A 131 4.92 41.84 17.42
CA LEU A 131 4.12 43.07 17.28
C LEU A 131 3.05 42.99 16.17
N LEU A 132 3.23 42.12 15.17
CA LEU A 132 2.30 41.96 14.04
C LEU A 132 2.61 40.67 13.28
N GLU A 133 1.58 39.94 12.86
CA GLU A 133 1.69 38.84 11.90
C GLU A 133 1.33 39.38 10.52
N LEU A 134 2.24 39.22 9.54
CA LEU A 134 1.97 39.50 8.13
C LEU A 134 1.86 38.17 7.41
N SER A 135 0.73 37.95 6.74
CA SER A 135 0.55 36.80 5.85
C SER A 135 1.46 36.92 4.62
N HIS A 136 1.71 35.78 3.96
CA HIS A 136 2.49 35.76 2.72
C HIS A 136 1.91 36.70 1.64
N GLY A 137 0.59 36.74 1.50
CA GLY A 137 -0.10 37.62 0.57
C GLY A 137 0.16 39.09 0.87
N GLU A 138 0.06 39.48 2.15
CA GLU A 138 0.34 40.88 2.57
C GLU A 138 1.79 41.29 2.32
N ILE A 139 2.76 40.39 2.52
CA ILE A 139 4.17 40.67 2.23
C ILE A 139 4.37 40.92 0.72
N LEU A 140 3.79 40.09 -0.15
CA LEU A 140 3.89 40.27 -1.59
C LEU A 140 3.16 41.52 -2.07
N GLU A 141 1.98 41.84 -1.52
CA GLU A 141 1.26 43.07 -1.84
C GLU A 141 2.05 44.32 -1.46
N LEU A 142 2.63 44.35 -0.26
CA LEU A 142 3.49 45.45 0.18
C LEU A 142 4.75 45.55 -0.68
N ALA A 143 5.38 44.42 -1.01
CA ALA A 143 6.54 44.40 -1.90
C ALA A 143 6.21 44.91 -3.30
N ALA A 144 5.03 44.60 -3.83
CA ALA A 144 4.57 45.14 -5.11
C ALA A 144 4.35 46.65 -5.03
N LYS A 145 3.63 47.13 -4.00
CA LYS A 145 3.36 48.57 -3.78
C LYS A 145 4.65 49.39 -3.62
N GLU A 146 5.65 48.82 -2.96
CA GLU A 146 6.93 49.48 -2.70
C GLU A 146 8.01 49.20 -3.78
N ASN A 147 7.68 48.49 -4.86
CA ASN A 147 8.63 48.05 -5.90
C ASN A 147 9.85 47.25 -5.37
N ARG A 148 9.62 46.42 -4.35
CA ARG A 148 10.63 45.59 -3.66
C ARG A 148 10.49 44.08 -3.95
N LEU A 149 9.72 43.68 -4.97
CA LEU A 149 9.55 42.26 -5.34
C LEU A 149 10.89 41.59 -5.72
N TYR A 150 11.80 42.33 -6.35
CA TYR A 150 13.15 41.82 -6.66
C TYR A 150 13.95 41.47 -5.40
N ASP A 151 13.81 42.26 -4.33
CA ASP A 151 14.50 41.97 -3.07
C ASP A 151 13.98 40.69 -2.43
N ILE A 152 12.67 40.45 -2.52
CA ILE A 152 12.05 39.21 -2.06
C ILE A 152 12.62 38.01 -2.82
N GLU A 153 12.68 38.09 -4.15
CA GLU A 153 13.25 37.05 -5.01
C GLU A 153 14.70 36.74 -4.61
N LYS A 154 15.52 37.79 -4.52
CA LYS A 154 16.94 37.69 -4.19
C LYS A 154 17.19 37.11 -2.81
N LEU A 155 16.50 37.62 -1.79
CA LEU A 155 16.64 37.12 -0.42
C LEU A 155 16.15 35.69 -0.31
N THR A 156 15.06 35.32 -0.99
CA THR A 156 14.51 33.96 -0.94
C THR A 156 15.48 32.93 -1.49
N LEU A 157 16.01 33.16 -2.70
CA LEU A 157 17.02 32.27 -3.28
C LEU A 157 18.26 32.18 -2.38
N GLN A 158 18.77 33.32 -1.89
CA GLN A 158 19.95 33.33 -1.03
C GLN A 158 19.74 32.58 0.30
N ASN A 159 18.61 32.82 0.97
CA ASN A 159 18.28 32.20 2.25
C ASN A 159 18.04 30.70 2.09
N SER A 160 17.33 30.27 1.05
CA SER A 160 17.09 28.85 0.77
C SER A 160 18.39 28.10 0.45
N MET A 161 19.29 28.69 -0.35
CA MET A 161 20.58 28.07 -0.63
C MET A 161 21.47 27.98 0.60
N GLU A 162 21.50 29.03 1.43
CA GLU A 162 22.20 29.01 2.71
C GLU A 162 21.61 27.97 3.68
N PHE A 163 20.29 27.77 3.67
CA PHE A 163 19.61 26.75 4.45
C PHE A 163 20.07 25.33 4.06
N ILE A 164 20.11 25.01 2.77
CA ILE A 164 20.64 23.72 2.26
C ILE A 164 22.10 23.55 2.70
N ARG A 165 22.93 24.59 2.51
CA ARG A 165 24.37 24.57 2.85
C ARG A 165 24.63 24.23 4.31
N ARG A 166 23.77 24.68 5.23
CA ARG A 166 23.90 24.42 6.67
C ARG A 166 23.48 23.01 7.08
N GLN A 167 22.78 22.27 6.22
CA GLN A 167 22.21 20.96 6.54
C GLN A 167 22.41 19.92 5.41
N PRO A 168 23.65 19.69 4.93
CA PRO A 168 23.90 18.87 3.74
C PRO A 168 23.37 17.43 3.87
N ASP A 169 23.49 16.82 5.07
CA ASP A 169 23.06 15.45 5.33
C ASP A 169 21.55 15.23 5.12
N LYS A 170 20.74 16.28 5.37
CA LYS A 170 19.28 16.21 5.18
C LYS A 170 18.87 16.28 3.71
N PHE A 171 19.76 16.71 2.83
CA PHE A 171 19.53 16.91 1.40
C PHE A 171 20.37 15.96 0.52
N LEU A 172 20.91 14.86 1.07
CA LEU A 172 21.64 13.86 0.29
C LEU A 172 20.79 13.31 -0.87
N THR A 173 19.55 12.92 -0.57
CA THR A 173 18.58 12.36 -1.52
C THR A 173 17.35 13.24 -1.72
N LYS A 174 17.25 14.37 -1.01
CA LYS A 174 16.07 15.25 -1.00
C LYS A 174 16.34 16.57 -1.70
N LYS A 175 15.29 17.19 -2.21
CA LYS A 175 15.33 18.51 -2.87
C LYS A 175 14.57 19.58 -2.09
N LEU A 176 14.87 20.83 -2.41
CA LEU A 176 14.18 22.01 -1.90
C LEU A 176 13.54 22.78 -3.07
N PHE A 177 12.23 22.91 -3.05
CA PHE A 177 11.42 23.65 -4.01
C PHE A 177 11.30 25.10 -3.53
N ILE A 178 11.78 26.05 -4.34
CA ILE A 178 11.92 27.47 -3.99
C ILE A 178 11.08 28.30 -4.94
N ASN A 179 10.20 29.16 -4.41
CA ASN A 179 9.36 30.03 -5.23
C ASN A 179 10.17 31.11 -5.95
N CYS A 180 9.82 31.38 -7.20
CA CYS A 180 10.40 32.41 -8.06
C CYS A 180 9.31 33.33 -8.60
N ILE A 181 9.52 34.63 -8.41
CA ILE A 181 8.71 35.72 -8.98
C ILE A 181 9.26 35.98 -10.39
N LEU A 182 8.68 35.30 -11.40
CA LEU A 182 9.26 35.18 -12.74
C LEU A 182 9.57 36.53 -13.42
N ASN A 183 8.68 37.52 -13.29
CA ASN A 183 8.87 38.86 -13.84
C ASN A 183 9.93 39.71 -13.09
N HIS A 184 10.44 39.24 -11.94
CA HIS A 184 11.50 39.85 -11.15
C HIS A 184 12.67 38.88 -10.90
N HIS A 185 12.87 37.90 -11.78
CA HIS A 185 13.96 36.93 -11.69
C HIS A 185 15.33 37.63 -11.56
N LEU A 186 16.29 36.96 -10.91
CA LEU A 186 17.64 37.50 -10.69
C LEU A 186 18.27 38.03 -11.97
N THR A 187 18.99 39.15 -11.88
CA THR A 187 19.90 39.61 -12.93
C THR A 187 21.02 38.59 -13.17
N GLU A 188 21.67 38.63 -14.34
CA GLU A 188 22.79 37.73 -14.64
C GLU A 188 23.98 37.91 -13.67
N GLU A 189 24.19 39.12 -13.16
CA GLU A 189 25.22 39.41 -12.15
C GLU A 189 24.91 38.71 -10.82
N ASP A 190 23.70 38.90 -10.29
CA ASP A 190 23.28 38.28 -9.04
C ASP A 190 23.16 36.76 -9.16
N PHE A 191 22.72 36.26 -10.30
CA PHE A 191 22.70 34.83 -10.59
C PHE A 191 24.12 34.24 -10.65
N SER A 192 25.06 34.93 -11.27
CA SER A 192 26.47 34.53 -11.30
C SER A 192 27.11 34.55 -9.91
N ALA A 193 26.78 35.53 -9.07
CA ALA A 193 27.21 35.57 -7.68
C ALA A 193 26.64 34.40 -6.86
N LEU A 194 25.36 34.06 -7.09
CA LEU A 194 24.71 32.91 -6.47
C LEU A 194 25.37 31.58 -6.91
N LEU A 195 25.69 31.44 -8.19
CA LEU A 195 26.43 30.31 -8.75
C LEU A 195 27.83 30.17 -8.13
N ALA A 196 28.59 31.26 -8.08
CA ALA A 196 29.93 31.24 -7.51
C ALA A 196 29.94 30.80 -6.04
N ARG A 197 28.89 31.13 -5.29
CA ARG A 197 28.78 30.82 -3.87
C ARG A 197 28.18 29.45 -3.57
N TYR A 198 27.21 29.00 -4.34
CA TYR A 198 26.39 27.81 -4.03
C TYR A 198 26.33 26.77 -5.16
N GLY A 199 27.13 26.90 -6.21
CA GLY A 199 27.04 26.09 -7.44
C GLY A 199 26.91 24.59 -7.21
N SER A 200 27.68 24.02 -6.26
CA SER A 200 27.66 22.59 -5.95
C SER A 200 26.37 22.09 -5.26
N LEU A 201 25.53 23.00 -4.77
CA LEU A 201 24.27 22.69 -4.07
C LEU A 201 23.04 22.90 -4.95
N LEU A 202 23.21 23.49 -6.14
CA LEU A 202 22.08 23.88 -6.99
C LEU A 202 21.29 22.70 -7.52
N GLU A 203 21.92 21.54 -7.69
CA GLU A 203 21.21 20.29 -8.02
C GLU A 203 20.19 19.85 -6.94
N LYS A 204 20.29 20.39 -5.73
CA LYS A 204 19.34 20.15 -4.63
C LYS A 204 18.18 21.15 -4.64
N ALA A 205 18.27 22.22 -5.43
CA ALA A 205 17.24 23.24 -5.56
C ALA A 205 16.37 22.99 -6.81
N VAL A 206 15.07 23.19 -6.65
CA VAL A 206 14.11 23.22 -7.75
C VAL A 206 13.43 24.59 -7.72
N ILE A 207 13.57 25.38 -8.77
CA ILE A 207 12.99 26.71 -8.83
C ILE A 207 11.56 26.60 -9.37
N GLN A 208 10.59 27.02 -8.57
CA GLN A 208 9.17 27.02 -8.88
C GLN A 208 8.81 28.34 -9.55
N LEU A 209 8.54 28.29 -10.86
CA LEU A 209 8.11 29.45 -11.61
C LEU A 209 6.63 29.68 -11.34
N ASN A 210 6.33 30.79 -10.67
CA ASN A 210 4.97 31.24 -10.42
C ASN A 210 4.50 32.13 -11.58
N ASP A 211 3.21 32.06 -11.90
CA ASP A 211 2.58 32.85 -12.96
C ASP A 211 3.30 32.72 -14.31
N ILE A 212 3.23 31.51 -14.87
CA ILE A 212 3.86 31.15 -16.14
C ILE A 212 3.32 31.93 -17.33
N SER A 213 2.25 32.72 -17.17
CA SER A 213 1.75 33.64 -18.20
C SER A 213 2.78 34.70 -18.64
N TYR A 214 3.77 35.01 -17.80
CA TYR A 214 4.89 35.88 -18.16
C TYR A 214 5.94 35.19 -19.06
N MET A 215 5.85 33.88 -19.27
CA MET A 215 6.79 33.13 -20.10
C MET A 215 6.75 33.59 -21.56
N ASN A 216 7.92 33.86 -22.10
CA ASN A 216 8.13 34.15 -23.51
C ASN A 216 9.42 33.48 -24.00
N GLU A 217 9.71 33.56 -25.30
CA GLU A 217 10.90 32.94 -25.89
C GLU A 217 12.20 33.42 -25.24
N THR A 218 12.31 34.73 -24.95
CA THR A 218 13.51 35.32 -24.34
C THR A 218 13.76 34.77 -22.93
N LEU A 219 12.73 34.77 -22.07
CA LEU A 219 12.82 34.20 -20.73
C LEU A 219 13.11 32.71 -20.76
N THR A 220 12.51 31.98 -21.70
CA THR A 220 12.77 30.54 -21.89
C THR A 220 14.23 30.28 -22.24
N GLU A 221 14.84 31.10 -23.11
CA GLU A 221 16.25 31.00 -23.44
C GLU A 221 17.16 31.30 -22.23
N VAL A 222 16.85 32.35 -21.47
CA VAL A 222 17.58 32.66 -20.21
C VAL A 222 17.53 31.47 -19.27
N LEU A 223 16.36 30.89 -19.02
CA LEU A 223 16.19 29.74 -18.14
C LEU A 223 16.94 28.51 -18.68
N LYS A 224 16.91 28.24 -19.99
CA LYS A 224 17.69 27.15 -20.62
C LYS A 224 19.19 27.32 -20.42
N VAL A 225 19.72 28.53 -20.57
CA VAL A 225 21.13 28.82 -20.32
C VAL A 225 21.48 28.57 -18.84
N ARG A 226 20.59 28.96 -17.93
CA ARG A 226 20.76 28.70 -16.48
C ARG A 226 20.73 27.21 -16.15
N LEU A 227 19.86 26.41 -16.77
CA LEU A 227 19.86 24.94 -16.65
C LEU A 227 21.21 24.36 -17.05
N GLN A 228 21.70 24.71 -18.24
CA GLN A 228 22.93 24.15 -18.81
C GLN A 228 24.17 24.47 -17.98
N LYS A 229 24.24 25.66 -17.37
CA LYS A 229 25.41 26.09 -16.60
C LYS A 229 25.52 25.46 -15.22
N ALA A 230 24.43 24.93 -14.65
CA ALA A 230 24.36 24.70 -13.21
C ALA A 230 23.56 23.46 -12.76
N ASN A 231 23.01 22.67 -13.70
CA ASN A 231 22.09 21.58 -13.41
C ASN A 231 20.93 22.02 -12.49
N PHE A 232 20.43 23.25 -12.70
CA PHE A 232 19.18 23.68 -12.09
C PHE A 232 18.05 22.75 -12.51
N GLN A 233 17.00 22.74 -11.71
CA GLN A 233 15.73 22.15 -12.12
C GLN A 233 14.61 23.17 -11.96
N PHE A 234 13.63 23.09 -12.85
CA PHE A 234 12.47 23.97 -12.83
C PHE A 234 11.18 23.20 -12.57
N ALA A 235 10.28 23.84 -11.85
CA ALA A 235 8.90 23.41 -11.68
C ALA A 235 7.97 24.52 -12.15
N TYR A 236 6.91 24.18 -12.88
CA TYR A 236 5.80 25.12 -13.10
C TYR A 236 4.80 24.97 -11.97
N SER A 237 4.48 26.06 -11.27
CA SER A 237 3.47 26.08 -10.21
C SER A 237 2.07 26.26 -10.80
N ASP A 238 1.06 25.82 -10.05
CA ASP A 238 -0.37 26.09 -10.29
C ASP A 238 -0.84 25.77 -11.71
N TYR A 239 -0.34 24.65 -12.27
CA TYR A 239 -0.66 24.25 -13.62
C TYR A 239 -2.13 23.81 -13.72
N GLY A 240 -2.84 24.41 -14.69
CA GLY A 240 -4.23 24.09 -15.02
C GLY A 240 -5.31 24.96 -14.36
N THR A 241 -4.94 26.08 -13.74
CA THR A 241 -5.89 27.12 -13.28
C THR A 241 -6.58 27.88 -14.41
N ASP A 242 -5.87 28.09 -15.53
CA ASP A 242 -6.32 28.89 -16.68
C ASP A 242 -6.04 28.19 -18.03
N GLU A 243 -6.85 28.50 -19.06
CA GLU A 243 -6.76 27.88 -20.40
C GLU A 243 -5.41 28.12 -21.11
N THR A 244 -4.69 29.18 -20.72
CA THR A 244 -3.41 29.60 -21.31
C THR A 244 -2.26 28.64 -20.98
N HIS A 245 -2.30 27.95 -19.84
CA HIS A 245 -1.19 27.13 -19.35
C HIS A 245 -0.98 25.84 -20.19
N ILE A 246 -1.99 25.37 -20.93
CA ILE A 246 -1.92 24.08 -21.66
C ILE A 246 -0.90 24.12 -22.80
N ILE A 247 -0.75 25.26 -23.48
CA ILE A 247 0.15 25.40 -24.64
C ILE A 247 1.61 25.48 -24.19
N GLU A 248 1.87 26.07 -23.02
CA GLU A 248 3.23 26.35 -22.53
C GLU A 248 4.01 25.07 -22.23
N LEU A 249 3.33 23.96 -21.92
CA LEU A 249 3.96 22.66 -21.70
C LEU A 249 4.60 22.08 -22.98
N ILE A 250 4.18 22.52 -24.17
CA ILE A 250 4.72 22.02 -25.46
C ILE A 250 6.21 22.35 -25.61
N ASN A 251 6.58 23.58 -25.24
CA ASN A 251 7.93 24.14 -25.37
C ASN A 251 8.67 24.30 -24.02
N SER A 252 8.08 23.75 -22.96
CA SER A 252 8.59 23.86 -21.59
C SER A 252 9.97 23.22 -21.41
N CYS A 253 10.76 23.79 -20.51
CA CYS A 253 12.02 23.22 -20.02
C CYS A 253 11.91 22.73 -18.56
N ALA A 254 10.69 22.61 -18.02
CA ALA A 254 10.45 22.19 -16.65
C ALA A 254 10.70 20.70 -16.44
N ASP A 255 11.35 20.37 -15.33
CA ASP A 255 11.50 19.00 -14.83
C ASP A 255 10.24 18.54 -14.12
N TYR A 256 9.51 19.47 -13.51
CA TYR A 256 8.31 19.19 -12.71
C TYR A 256 7.13 20.09 -13.12
N ILE A 257 5.92 19.57 -12.98
CA ILE A 257 4.69 20.37 -12.96
C ILE A 257 3.93 20.11 -11.67
N LYS A 258 3.47 21.19 -11.03
CA LYS A 258 2.59 21.12 -9.86
C LYS A 258 1.17 21.36 -10.32
N ILE A 259 0.32 20.35 -10.17
CA ILE A 259 -1.10 20.43 -10.53
C ILE A 259 -1.82 21.21 -9.43
N ASP A 260 -2.53 22.25 -9.84
CA ASP A 260 -3.27 23.11 -8.92
C ASP A 260 -4.42 22.39 -8.22
N ARG A 261 -4.73 22.84 -7.00
CA ARG A 261 -5.82 22.31 -6.19
C ARG A 261 -7.18 22.46 -6.86
N SER A 262 -7.41 23.45 -7.72
CA SER A 262 -8.68 23.60 -8.46
C SER A 262 -9.01 22.36 -9.30
N ILE A 263 -8.01 21.63 -9.80
CA ILE A 263 -8.18 20.35 -10.50
C ILE A 263 -8.37 19.19 -9.53
N THR A 264 -7.59 19.12 -8.45
CA THR A 264 -7.61 17.99 -7.52
C THR A 264 -8.82 17.99 -6.59
N ARG A 265 -9.38 19.16 -6.29
CA ARG A 265 -10.50 19.30 -5.34
C ARG A 265 -11.76 18.60 -5.86
N PHE A 266 -12.27 17.64 -5.08
CA PHE A 266 -13.42 16.77 -5.41
C PHE A 266 -13.25 15.99 -6.72
N ILE A 267 -12.02 15.64 -7.10
CA ILE A 267 -11.73 15.01 -8.39
C ILE A 267 -12.42 13.65 -8.55
N GLU A 268 -12.58 12.90 -7.46
CA GLU A 268 -13.25 11.59 -7.45
C GLU A 268 -14.71 11.66 -7.91
N LEU A 269 -15.35 12.83 -7.80
CA LEU A 269 -16.75 13.06 -8.17
C LEU A 269 -16.93 13.74 -9.54
N ASN A 270 -15.84 14.16 -10.20
CA ASN A 270 -15.92 15.01 -11.38
C ASN A 270 -15.19 14.40 -12.59
N PRO A 271 -15.89 13.67 -13.46
CA PRO A 271 -15.31 13.02 -14.64
C PRO A 271 -14.55 13.97 -15.59
N LYS A 272 -14.94 15.25 -15.67
CA LYS A 272 -14.22 16.23 -16.51
C LYS A 272 -12.84 16.54 -15.94
N LYS A 273 -12.73 16.74 -14.62
CA LYS A 273 -11.45 16.95 -13.94
C LYS A 273 -10.55 15.71 -14.02
N GLN A 274 -11.15 14.53 -13.88
CA GLN A 274 -10.48 13.23 -14.07
C GLN A 274 -9.85 13.10 -15.46
N GLN A 275 -10.64 13.38 -16.50
CA GLN A 275 -10.17 13.34 -17.89
C GLN A 275 -9.08 14.38 -18.15
N LEU A 276 -9.26 15.61 -17.65
CA LEU A 276 -8.25 16.67 -17.77
C LEU A 276 -6.91 16.24 -17.13
N LEU A 277 -6.94 15.75 -15.89
CA LEU A 277 -5.74 15.30 -15.19
C LEU A 277 -5.08 14.13 -15.92
N SER A 278 -5.84 13.15 -16.41
CA SER A 278 -5.31 12.02 -17.17
C SER A 278 -4.59 12.46 -18.47
N ASN A 279 -5.15 13.45 -19.17
CA ASN A 279 -4.52 14.03 -20.36
C ASN A 279 -3.19 14.74 -20.01
N ILE A 280 -3.19 15.53 -18.93
CA ILE A 280 -1.97 16.20 -18.43
C ILE A 280 -0.91 15.17 -18.07
N ILE A 281 -1.29 14.10 -17.36
CA ILE A 281 -0.38 13.01 -16.99
C ILE A 281 0.25 12.36 -18.21
N SER A 282 -0.58 12.04 -19.21
CA SER A 282 -0.13 11.39 -20.44
C SER A 282 0.85 12.28 -21.20
N PHE A 283 0.57 13.57 -21.32
CA PHE A 283 1.43 14.53 -22.01
C PHE A 283 2.76 14.75 -21.29
N ALA A 284 2.72 14.96 -19.97
CA ALA A 284 3.92 15.16 -19.16
C ALA A 284 4.87 13.94 -19.25
N ARG A 285 4.32 12.71 -19.22
CA ARG A 285 5.11 11.48 -19.41
C ARG A 285 5.82 11.44 -20.75
N LEU A 286 5.15 11.79 -21.85
CA LEU A 286 5.77 11.85 -23.19
C LEU A 286 6.94 12.85 -23.25
N LYS A 287 6.88 13.91 -22.44
CA LYS A 287 7.91 14.94 -22.33
C LYS A 287 8.94 14.66 -21.22
N ASN A 288 8.84 13.53 -20.53
CA ASN A 288 9.65 13.16 -19.37
C ASN A 288 9.60 14.20 -18.22
N ILE A 289 8.45 14.85 -18.06
CA ILE A 289 8.17 15.82 -16.99
C ILE A 289 7.49 15.09 -15.83
N LYS A 290 7.97 15.34 -14.61
CA LYS A 290 7.47 14.74 -13.37
C LYS A 290 6.28 15.51 -12.81
N ILE A 291 5.33 14.81 -12.22
CA ILE A 291 4.08 15.42 -11.76
C ILE A 291 4.00 15.41 -10.25
N ILE A 292 3.64 16.56 -9.70
CA ILE A 292 3.32 16.73 -8.28
C ILE A 292 1.86 17.15 -8.20
N VAL A 293 0.99 16.28 -7.66
CA VAL A 293 -0.39 16.69 -7.38
C VAL A 293 -0.45 17.37 -6.02
N THR A 294 -0.92 18.61 -6.00
CA THR A 294 -0.92 19.46 -4.81
C THR A 294 -2.31 19.60 -4.21
N GLY A 295 -2.33 20.11 -2.98
CA GLY A 295 -3.57 20.45 -2.30
C GLY A 295 -4.46 19.25 -1.99
N ILE A 296 -3.91 18.07 -1.68
CA ILE A 296 -4.74 16.93 -1.24
C ILE A 296 -5.27 17.20 0.18
N GLU A 297 -6.59 17.23 0.33
CA GLU A 297 -7.25 17.53 1.62
C GLU A 297 -8.18 16.42 2.09
N ARG A 298 -8.53 15.47 1.22
CA ARG A 298 -9.46 14.37 1.52
C ARG A 298 -8.90 13.01 1.17
N TYR A 299 -9.33 11.98 1.91
CA TYR A 299 -8.87 10.61 1.69
C TYR A 299 -9.29 10.06 0.32
N GLU A 300 -10.46 10.45 -0.16
CA GLU A 300 -10.99 10.04 -1.46
C GLU A 300 -10.22 10.70 -2.62
N GLU A 301 -9.78 11.96 -2.44
CA GLU A 301 -8.85 12.62 -3.36
C GLU A 301 -7.51 11.86 -3.39
N LEU A 302 -6.96 11.52 -2.22
CA LEU A 302 -5.72 10.76 -2.11
C LEU A 302 -5.84 9.39 -2.80
N GLU A 303 -6.89 8.63 -2.51
CA GLU A 303 -7.16 7.33 -3.12
C GLU A 303 -7.22 7.41 -4.64
N TYR A 304 -7.99 8.36 -5.18
CA TYR A 304 -8.08 8.58 -6.62
C TYR A 304 -6.72 8.90 -7.24
N ILE A 305 -5.95 9.81 -6.62
CA ILE A 305 -4.64 10.25 -7.08
C ILE A 305 -3.60 9.12 -7.06
N ILE A 306 -3.57 8.30 -6.00
CA ILE A 306 -2.67 7.13 -5.93
C ILE A 306 -2.95 6.14 -7.07
N ASN A 307 -4.22 5.97 -7.45
CA ASN A 307 -4.62 5.11 -8.56
C ASN A 307 -4.12 5.61 -9.94
N LEU A 308 -3.83 6.89 -10.11
CA LEU A 308 -3.35 7.45 -11.39
C LEU A 308 -1.84 7.28 -11.67
N ASP A 309 -1.09 6.70 -10.73
CA ASP A 309 0.34 6.41 -10.91
C ASP A 309 1.21 7.66 -11.08
N ILE A 310 0.85 8.72 -10.34
CA ILE A 310 1.54 10.00 -10.29
C ILE A 310 2.89 9.84 -9.57
N ASP A 311 3.87 10.72 -9.87
CA ASP A 311 5.20 10.65 -9.26
C ASP A 311 5.18 11.12 -7.79
N TYR A 312 4.57 12.27 -7.52
CA TYR A 312 4.64 12.93 -6.22
C TYR A 312 3.31 13.55 -5.77
N ILE A 313 3.13 13.68 -4.46
CA ILE A 313 1.92 14.25 -3.83
C ILE A 313 2.26 15.22 -2.70
N GLN A 314 1.38 16.20 -2.51
CA GLN A 314 1.48 17.21 -1.46
C GLN A 314 0.09 17.67 -1.01
N GLY A 315 -0.14 17.90 0.29
CA GLY A 315 -1.44 18.39 0.78
C GLY A 315 -1.56 18.45 2.29
N ASN A 316 -2.56 19.19 2.78
CA ASN A 316 -2.80 19.35 4.23
C ASN A 316 -3.24 18.05 4.91
N LEU A 317 -3.85 17.11 4.16
CA LEU A 317 -4.15 15.76 4.65
C LEU A 317 -2.86 15.02 5.03
N ILE A 318 -1.79 15.25 4.26
CA ILE A 318 -0.51 14.55 4.42
C ILE A 318 0.31 15.17 5.55
N ALA A 319 0.56 16.49 5.45
CA ALA A 319 1.29 17.26 6.44
C ALA A 319 1.13 18.76 6.19
N LYS A 320 1.07 19.53 7.29
CA LYS A 320 1.09 21.00 7.24
C LYS A 320 2.53 21.52 7.11
N PRO A 321 2.73 22.77 6.64
CA PRO A 321 4.04 23.43 6.69
C PRO A 321 4.51 23.61 8.13
N GLU A 322 5.79 23.36 8.38
CA GLU A 322 6.42 23.51 9.70
C GLU A 322 7.70 24.33 9.59
N ALA A 323 8.08 25.05 10.66
CA ALA A 323 9.33 25.82 10.68
C ALA A 323 10.59 24.94 10.62
N SER A 324 10.46 23.64 10.91
CA SER A 324 11.54 22.66 10.83
C SER A 324 11.21 21.57 9.80
N LEU A 325 12.26 21.00 9.19
CA LEU A 325 12.09 19.87 8.28
C LEU A 325 11.58 18.65 9.04
N ILE A 326 10.34 18.25 8.77
CA ILE A 326 9.84 16.95 9.22
C ILE A 326 10.62 15.83 8.52
N THR A 327 11.06 14.82 9.26
CA THR A 327 11.89 13.74 8.73
C THR A 327 11.07 12.54 8.25
N ALA A 328 9.86 12.39 8.78
CA ALA A 328 8.86 11.39 8.41
C ALA A 328 7.44 11.95 8.60
N ILE A 329 6.48 11.39 7.87
CA ILE A 329 5.05 11.65 8.07
C ILE A 329 4.47 10.75 9.18
N SER A 330 3.21 10.97 9.57
CA SER A 330 2.55 10.08 10.53
C SER A 330 2.52 8.64 10.03
N ARG A 331 2.68 7.69 10.95
CA ARG A 331 2.68 6.25 10.63
C ARG A 331 1.38 5.82 9.94
N GLU A 332 0.24 6.33 10.40
CA GLU A 332 -1.07 6.07 9.82
C GLU A 332 -1.16 6.52 8.35
N MET A 333 -0.67 7.72 8.03
CA MET A 333 -0.67 8.23 6.66
C MET A 333 0.29 7.43 5.77
N PHE A 334 1.46 7.05 6.30
CA PHE A 334 2.40 6.19 5.59
C PHE A 334 1.79 4.82 5.25
N GLU A 335 1.19 4.16 6.24
CA GLU A 335 0.49 2.89 6.07
C GLU A 335 -0.71 3.01 5.11
N THR A 336 -1.42 4.14 5.13
CA THR A 336 -2.53 4.42 4.19
C THR A 336 -2.05 4.52 2.76
N ILE A 337 -1.01 5.30 2.48
CA ILE A 337 -0.42 5.42 1.13
C ILE A 337 0.08 4.06 0.65
N GLN A 338 0.74 3.31 1.53
CA GLN A 338 1.20 1.94 1.24
C GLN A 338 0.01 1.04 0.88
N LYS A 339 -1.04 1.01 1.71
CA LYS A 339 -2.26 0.23 1.50
C LYS A 339 -2.95 0.57 0.17
N LEU A 340 -3.07 1.85 -0.16
CA LEU A 340 -3.67 2.31 -1.42
C LEU A 340 -2.86 1.85 -2.64
N ASN A 341 -1.52 1.94 -2.57
CA ASN A 341 -0.65 1.39 -3.60
C ASN A 341 -0.74 -0.14 -3.69
N TYR A 342 -1.05 -0.84 -2.58
CA TYR A 342 -1.29 -2.28 -2.55
C TYR A 342 -2.65 -2.70 -3.11
N SER A 343 -3.68 -1.85 -3.02
CA SER A 343 -5.06 -2.12 -3.48
C SER A 343 -5.35 -1.64 -4.90
N LYS A 344 -4.39 -1.00 -5.56
CA LYS A 344 -4.52 -0.43 -6.90
C LYS A 344 -5.00 -1.47 -7.94
N PRO A 345 -6.12 -1.25 -8.64
CA PRO A 345 -6.47 -1.98 -9.85
C PRO A 345 -5.38 -1.81 -10.90
N LEU A 346 -5.07 -2.87 -11.65
CA LEU A 346 -4.04 -2.87 -12.70
C LEU A 346 -4.44 -1.95 -13.87
N GLU A 347 -4.30 -0.63 -13.75
CA GLU A 347 -4.39 0.26 -14.92
C GLU A 347 -3.03 0.49 -15.59
N MET A 348 -3.10 0.46 -16.91
CA MET A 348 -2.04 0.13 -17.86
C MET A 348 -1.47 1.42 -18.48
N PRO A 349 -0.13 1.63 -18.58
CA PRO A 349 0.40 2.67 -19.47
C PRO A 349 -0.03 2.40 -20.93
N ALA A 350 -0.04 3.42 -21.79
CA ALA A 350 -0.38 3.29 -23.20
C ALA A 350 0.46 2.18 -23.85
N GLN A 351 -0.20 1.10 -24.25
CA GLN A 351 0.44 -0.13 -24.66
C GLN A 351 -0.10 -0.58 -26.00
N LYS A 352 0.81 -1.09 -26.83
CA LYS A 352 0.43 -1.78 -28.04
C LYS A 352 -0.07 -3.17 -27.64
N ILE A 353 -1.40 -3.32 -27.64
CA ILE A 353 -2.10 -4.56 -27.31
C ILE A 353 -2.38 -5.32 -28.60
N TYR A 354 -2.01 -6.59 -28.64
CA TYR A 354 -2.44 -7.52 -29.68
C TYR A 354 -3.70 -8.22 -29.17
N GLU A 355 -4.80 -8.07 -29.88
CA GLU A 355 -6.04 -8.79 -29.59
C GLU A 355 -6.12 -9.97 -30.54
N THR A 356 -6.28 -11.18 -30.00
CA THR A 356 -6.38 -12.40 -30.81
C THR A 356 -7.64 -12.38 -31.69
N ARG A 357 -7.53 -12.77 -32.96
CA ARG A 357 -8.63 -12.77 -33.93
C ARG A 357 -8.58 -13.99 -34.84
N GLY A 358 -9.20 -15.09 -34.42
CA GLY A 358 -9.21 -16.36 -35.14
C GLY A 358 -7.83 -17.04 -35.16
N ASP A 359 -6.94 -16.66 -34.24
CA ASP A 359 -5.58 -17.20 -34.14
C ASP A 359 -5.61 -18.56 -33.43
N SER A 360 -5.22 -19.64 -34.11
CA SER A 360 -5.06 -20.96 -33.49
C SER A 360 -3.66 -21.15 -32.87
N VAL A 361 -2.64 -20.56 -33.50
CA VAL A 361 -1.24 -20.64 -33.07
C VAL A 361 -0.61 -19.26 -33.19
N LEU A 362 0.12 -18.82 -32.16
CA LEU A 362 0.77 -17.51 -32.12
C LEU A 362 2.19 -17.64 -31.56
N ASP A 363 3.10 -16.85 -32.11
CA ASP A 363 4.47 -16.68 -31.58
C ASP A 363 4.59 -15.33 -30.83
N PRO A 364 4.64 -15.35 -29.49
CA PRO A 364 4.77 -14.15 -28.68
C PRO A 364 6.08 -13.39 -28.90
N CYS A 365 7.17 -14.04 -29.33
CA CYS A 365 8.44 -13.37 -29.63
C CYS A 365 8.32 -12.48 -30.86
N SER A 366 7.65 -12.96 -31.91
CA SER A 366 7.36 -12.17 -33.11
C SER A 366 6.50 -10.94 -32.81
N LEU A 367 5.56 -11.04 -31.88
CA LEU A 367 4.74 -9.89 -31.43
C LEU A 367 5.55 -8.90 -30.59
N ALA A 368 6.39 -9.40 -29.67
CA ALA A 368 7.28 -8.56 -28.87
C ALA A 368 8.25 -7.77 -29.77
N ALA A 369 8.78 -8.38 -30.84
CA ALA A 369 9.62 -7.70 -31.84
C ALA A 369 8.88 -6.57 -32.59
N LYS A 370 7.56 -6.68 -32.73
CA LYS A 370 6.68 -5.63 -33.28
C LYS A 370 6.22 -4.60 -32.23
N ALA A 371 6.89 -4.58 -31.07
CA ALA A 371 6.62 -3.71 -29.93
C ALA A 371 5.25 -3.92 -29.25
N TYR A 372 4.63 -5.09 -29.41
CA TYR A 372 3.48 -5.46 -28.59
C TYR A 372 3.93 -5.85 -27.19
N SER A 373 3.27 -5.31 -26.18
CA SER A 373 3.56 -5.57 -24.76
C SER A 373 2.50 -6.41 -24.08
N THR A 374 1.37 -6.66 -24.75
CA THR A 374 0.28 -7.47 -24.21
C THR A 374 -0.44 -8.23 -25.32
N ILE A 375 -0.77 -9.50 -25.05
CA ILE A 375 -1.71 -10.30 -25.83
C ILE A 375 -3.00 -10.40 -25.02
N LEU A 376 -4.07 -9.84 -25.54
CA LEU A 376 -5.43 -10.00 -25.02
C LEU A 376 -6.05 -11.22 -25.67
N ILE A 377 -6.20 -12.30 -24.89
CA ILE A 377 -6.68 -13.60 -25.36
C ILE A 377 -8.20 -13.61 -25.30
N ARG A 378 -8.84 -13.60 -26.48
CA ARG A 378 -10.30 -13.72 -26.64
C ARG A 378 -10.74 -15.02 -27.28
N GLU A 379 -9.81 -15.79 -27.84
CA GLU A 379 -10.14 -17.11 -28.38
C GLU A 379 -10.52 -18.07 -27.26
N ASP A 380 -11.40 -19.01 -27.59
CA ASP A 380 -11.74 -20.12 -26.69
C ASP A 380 -10.57 -21.10 -26.56
N LYS A 381 -9.72 -21.21 -27.59
CA LYS A 381 -8.53 -22.06 -27.61
C LYS A 381 -7.40 -21.41 -28.39
N ILE A 382 -6.21 -21.34 -27.82
CA ILE A 382 -5.02 -20.80 -28.48
C ILE A 382 -3.74 -21.54 -28.06
N THR A 383 -2.84 -21.75 -29.01
CA THR A 383 -1.48 -22.26 -28.75
C THR A 383 -0.46 -21.14 -28.86
N LEU A 384 0.36 -20.95 -27.83
CA LEU A 384 1.45 -20.00 -27.79
C LEU A 384 2.77 -20.76 -27.86
N THR A 385 3.46 -20.65 -28.99
CA THR A 385 4.72 -21.37 -29.26
C THR A 385 5.91 -20.45 -29.09
N GLY A 386 6.94 -20.89 -28.36
CA GLY A 386 8.21 -20.18 -28.20
C GLY A 386 9.41 -20.93 -28.77
N SER A 387 10.59 -20.36 -28.54
CA SER A 387 11.87 -21.04 -28.73
C SER A 387 12.61 -21.13 -27.40
N SER A 388 13.41 -22.18 -27.23
CA SER A 388 14.11 -22.48 -25.97
C SER A 388 15.18 -21.46 -25.56
N ASP A 389 15.45 -20.44 -26.38
CA ASP A 389 16.55 -19.48 -26.20
C ASP A 389 16.09 -18.02 -26.06
N LYS A 390 14.83 -17.69 -26.33
CA LYS A 390 14.37 -16.30 -26.42
C LYS A 390 13.18 -16.01 -25.52
N HIS A 391 13.35 -14.98 -24.69
CA HIS A 391 12.29 -14.51 -23.82
C HIS A 391 11.44 -13.44 -24.51
N ALA A 392 10.15 -13.69 -24.65
CA ALA A 392 9.18 -12.71 -25.09
C ALA A 392 8.90 -11.70 -23.97
N LYS A 393 9.12 -10.40 -24.22
CA LYS A 393 8.79 -9.32 -23.26
C LYS A 393 7.32 -8.90 -23.41
N ILE A 394 6.41 -9.79 -23.04
CA ILE A 394 4.97 -9.61 -23.27
C ILE A 394 4.15 -10.23 -22.14
N SER A 395 3.00 -9.65 -21.81
CA SER A 395 2.04 -10.22 -20.86
C SER A 395 0.85 -10.83 -21.59
N LEU A 396 0.36 -11.94 -21.08
CA LEU A 396 -0.88 -12.59 -21.50
C LEU A 396 -2.01 -12.12 -20.59
N VAL A 397 -3.13 -11.68 -21.16
CA VAL A 397 -4.29 -11.20 -20.41
C VAL A 397 -5.53 -11.91 -20.90
N VAL A 398 -6.24 -12.56 -19.97
CA VAL A 398 -7.56 -13.13 -20.19
C VAL A 398 -8.61 -12.16 -19.62
N PRO A 399 -9.58 -11.68 -20.42
CA PRO A 399 -10.62 -10.77 -19.95
C PRO A 399 -11.50 -11.34 -18.82
N ASP A 400 -12.21 -10.45 -18.14
CA ASP A 400 -13.22 -10.83 -17.15
C ASP A 400 -14.30 -11.73 -17.77
N ASN A 401 -14.76 -12.70 -16.99
CA ASN A 401 -15.80 -13.68 -17.36
C ASN A 401 -15.51 -14.47 -18.65
N HIS A 402 -14.25 -14.50 -19.10
CA HIS A 402 -13.85 -15.26 -20.28
C HIS A 402 -13.44 -16.69 -19.92
N LYS A 403 -13.79 -17.65 -20.77
CA LYS A 403 -13.37 -19.05 -20.63
C LYS A 403 -12.48 -19.44 -21.80
N CYS A 404 -11.29 -19.97 -21.53
CA CYS A 404 -10.39 -20.37 -22.61
C CYS A 404 -9.42 -21.49 -22.20
N GLU A 405 -8.90 -22.16 -23.21
CA GLU A 405 -7.79 -23.10 -23.14
C GLU A 405 -6.55 -22.46 -23.78
N ILE A 406 -5.46 -22.37 -23.03
CA ILE A 406 -4.19 -21.82 -23.50
C ILE A 406 -3.15 -22.93 -23.45
N THR A 407 -2.60 -23.31 -24.60
CA THR A 407 -1.46 -24.22 -24.68
C THR A 407 -0.17 -23.42 -24.70
N LEU A 408 0.73 -23.65 -23.74
CA LEU A 408 2.09 -23.11 -23.75
C LEU A 408 3.03 -24.20 -24.24
N ASN A 409 3.74 -23.94 -25.34
CA ASN A 409 4.70 -24.88 -25.91
C ASN A 409 6.07 -24.21 -26.04
N ASN A 410 7.01 -24.64 -25.19
CA ASN A 410 8.37 -24.12 -25.10
C ASN A 410 8.43 -22.58 -25.01
N LEU A 411 7.51 -21.99 -24.24
CA LEU A 411 7.35 -20.55 -24.18
C LEU A 411 8.11 -19.93 -23.00
N LEU A 412 9.04 -19.03 -23.32
CA LEU A 412 9.76 -18.23 -22.33
C LEU A 412 9.25 -16.79 -22.37
N ILE A 413 8.71 -16.30 -21.26
CA ILE A 413 8.23 -14.93 -21.08
C ILE A 413 9.11 -14.23 -20.06
N CYS A 414 9.53 -13.00 -20.34
CA CYS A 414 10.21 -12.14 -19.37
C CYS A 414 9.31 -10.97 -18.98
N GLY A 415 9.02 -10.84 -17.69
CA GLY A 415 8.27 -9.71 -17.15
C GLY A 415 9.09 -8.42 -17.20
N SER A 416 8.50 -7.33 -17.70
CA SER A 416 9.02 -5.97 -17.51
C SER A 416 8.52 -5.41 -16.17
N ASP A 417 7.21 -5.18 -16.05
CA ASP A 417 6.55 -4.60 -14.85
C ASP A 417 5.23 -5.31 -14.48
N ARG A 418 4.94 -6.46 -15.09
CA ARG A 418 3.65 -7.16 -14.99
C ARG A 418 3.80 -8.65 -14.80
N PRO A 419 2.77 -9.31 -14.24
CA PRO A 419 2.60 -10.75 -14.37
C PRO A 419 2.60 -11.17 -15.85
N GLY A 420 3.12 -12.36 -16.10
CA GLY A 420 3.26 -12.93 -17.45
C GLY A 420 1.93 -13.46 -17.94
N LEU A 421 1.05 -13.85 -17.01
CA LEU A 421 -0.33 -14.21 -17.27
C LEU A 421 -1.23 -13.55 -16.22
N ILE A 422 -2.30 -12.92 -16.66
CA ILE A 422 -3.31 -12.26 -15.82
C ILE A 422 -4.68 -12.79 -16.20
N LEU A 423 -5.39 -13.35 -15.21
CA LEU A 423 -6.76 -13.79 -15.34
C LEU A 423 -7.69 -12.69 -14.82
N GLY A 424 -8.69 -12.31 -15.61
CA GLY A 424 -9.75 -11.39 -15.23
C GLY A 424 -10.73 -12.01 -14.22
N VAL A 425 -11.55 -11.17 -13.59
CA VAL A 425 -12.53 -11.59 -12.59
C VAL A 425 -13.56 -12.52 -13.22
N GLY A 426 -13.83 -13.66 -12.60
CA GLY A 426 -14.79 -14.65 -13.10
C GLY A 426 -14.32 -15.42 -14.34
N SER A 427 -13.08 -15.24 -14.80
CA SER A 427 -12.50 -16.03 -15.88
C SER A 427 -12.22 -17.47 -15.45
N SER A 428 -12.23 -18.40 -16.42
CA SER A 428 -11.85 -19.80 -16.20
C SER A 428 -10.88 -20.24 -17.29
N VAL A 429 -9.67 -20.60 -16.90
CA VAL A 429 -8.57 -20.87 -17.82
C VAL A 429 -8.01 -22.25 -17.58
N VAL A 430 -7.97 -23.04 -18.65
CA VAL A 430 -7.19 -24.28 -18.69
C VAL A 430 -5.85 -23.97 -19.35
N LEU A 431 -4.76 -24.08 -18.60
CA LEU A 431 -3.40 -23.87 -19.07
C LEU A 431 -2.75 -25.24 -19.33
N GLN A 432 -2.68 -25.63 -20.60
CA GLN A 432 -2.02 -26.85 -21.05
C GLN A 432 -0.51 -26.58 -21.22
N LEU A 433 0.32 -27.32 -20.50
CA LEU A 433 1.77 -27.22 -20.59
C LEU A 433 2.34 -28.30 -21.50
N GLU A 434 3.14 -27.88 -22.48
CA GLU A 434 3.95 -28.73 -23.35
C GLU A 434 5.41 -28.23 -23.35
N GLY A 435 6.38 -29.14 -23.31
CA GLY A 435 7.80 -28.79 -23.27
C GLY A 435 8.20 -27.96 -22.04
N ASP A 436 9.19 -27.09 -22.18
CA ASP A 436 9.71 -26.28 -21.07
C ASP A 436 9.26 -24.81 -21.17
N ASN A 437 8.47 -24.36 -20.21
CA ASN A 437 7.93 -23.00 -20.17
C ASN A 437 8.54 -22.24 -18.98
N ASP A 438 8.88 -20.97 -19.19
CA ASP A 438 9.49 -20.13 -18.15
C ASP A 438 8.86 -18.73 -18.12
N PHE A 439 8.50 -18.30 -16.92
CA PHE A 439 8.00 -16.98 -16.61
C PHE A 439 9.08 -16.28 -15.77
N LEU A 440 10.08 -15.73 -16.46
CA LEU A 440 11.23 -15.07 -15.85
C LEU A 440 10.86 -13.67 -15.36
N ASN A 441 11.18 -13.36 -14.10
CA ASN A 441 10.80 -12.10 -13.44
C ASN A 441 9.29 -11.81 -13.57
N SER A 442 8.46 -12.84 -13.56
CA SER A 442 7.07 -12.75 -13.97
C SER A 442 6.24 -13.78 -13.22
N GLY A 443 5.06 -13.37 -12.73
CA GLY A 443 4.13 -14.25 -12.01
C GLY A 443 2.90 -14.62 -12.85
N ILE A 444 2.03 -15.46 -12.29
CA ILE A 444 0.69 -15.73 -12.81
C ILE A 444 -0.33 -15.13 -11.83
N ARG A 445 -1.05 -14.11 -12.26
CA ARG A 445 -2.09 -13.46 -11.45
C ARG A 445 -3.43 -14.16 -11.66
N VAL A 446 -3.91 -14.83 -10.62
CA VAL A 446 -5.26 -15.41 -10.54
C VAL A 446 -6.08 -14.56 -9.58
N VAL A 447 -6.87 -13.64 -10.12
CA VAL A 447 -7.70 -12.74 -9.30
C VAL A 447 -8.82 -13.49 -8.58
N GLU A 448 -9.37 -12.87 -7.55
CA GLU A 448 -10.52 -13.41 -6.82
C GLU A 448 -11.65 -13.83 -7.77
N LYS A 449 -12.28 -14.97 -7.50
CA LYS A 449 -13.34 -15.60 -8.32
C LYS A 449 -12.89 -16.10 -9.70
N ALA A 450 -11.63 -15.91 -10.11
CA ALA A 450 -11.10 -16.59 -11.29
C ALA A 450 -10.75 -18.05 -10.96
N ASP A 451 -10.71 -18.88 -11.99
CA ASP A 451 -10.36 -20.30 -11.91
C ASP A 451 -9.21 -20.60 -12.88
N LEU A 452 -8.08 -21.08 -12.34
CA LEU A 452 -6.94 -21.53 -13.12
C LEU A 452 -6.76 -23.04 -12.91
N GLN A 453 -6.77 -23.79 -14.00
CA GLN A 453 -6.44 -25.21 -14.03
C GLN A 453 -5.21 -25.44 -14.92
N ILE A 454 -4.12 -25.94 -14.36
CA ILE A 454 -2.88 -26.26 -15.08
C ILE A 454 -2.82 -27.78 -15.30
N ILE A 455 -2.65 -28.19 -16.55
CA ILE A 455 -2.63 -29.59 -17.01
C ILE A 455 -1.48 -29.84 -18.00
N GLY A 456 -1.30 -31.09 -18.41
CA GLY A 456 -0.27 -31.49 -19.38
C GLY A 456 0.96 -32.13 -18.73
N ASP A 457 1.91 -32.52 -19.55
CA ASP A 457 3.16 -33.20 -19.18
C ASP A 457 4.38 -32.26 -19.20
N GLY A 458 4.23 -31.05 -19.73
CA GLY A 458 5.27 -30.02 -19.77
C GLY A 458 5.61 -29.42 -18.41
N ASN A 459 6.75 -28.72 -18.38
CA ASN A 459 7.26 -28.02 -17.20
C ASN A 459 6.91 -26.53 -17.25
N LEU A 460 6.71 -25.94 -16.07
CA LEU A 460 6.55 -24.50 -15.89
C LEU A 460 7.44 -24.02 -14.75
N THR A 461 8.33 -23.08 -15.05
CA THR A 461 9.09 -22.34 -14.04
C THR A 461 8.57 -20.90 -13.94
N VAL A 462 8.36 -20.41 -12.72
CA VAL A 462 7.89 -19.05 -12.41
C VAL A 462 8.89 -18.40 -11.47
N HIS A 463 9.59 -17.37 -11.95
CA HIS A 463 10.56 -16.60 -11.17
C HIS A 463 10.01 -15.23 -10.81
N ALA A 464 9.56 -15.04 -9.57
CA ALA A 464 8.94 -13.81 -9.08
C ALA A 464 9.86 -13.00 -8.14
N ASN A 465 11.05 -12.64 -8.64
CA ASN A 465 12.10 -11.96 -7.84
C ASN A 465 12.17 -10.43 -8.03
N ARG A 466 11.57 -9.89 -9.11
CA ARG A 466 11.62 -8.45 -9.43
C ARG A 466 10.25 -7.79 -9.55
N ASN A 467 9.29 -8.47 -10.17
CA ASN A 467 7.98 -7.91 -10.45
C ASN A 467 6.98 -8.28 -9.35
N ARG A 468 6.47 -7.24 -8.67
CA ARG A 468 5.31 -7.24 -7.75
C ARG A 468 4.90 -8.65 -7.25
N ARG A 469 5.73 -9.22 -6.36
CA ARG A 469 5.40 -10.16 -5.26
C ARG A 469 4.46 -11.36 -5.53
N ILE A 470 4.21 -11.77 -6.77
CA ILE A 470 3.24 -12.82 -7.12
C ILE A 470 3.98 -14.01 -7.75
N GLY A 471 3.93 -15.17 -7.10
CA GLY A 471 4.23 -16.46 -7.75
C GLY A 471 3.05 -16.88 -8.63
N ILE A 472 2.18 -17.75 -8.12
CA ILE A 472 0.90 -18.13 -8.77
C ILE A 472 -0.26 -17.76 -7.85
N GLY A 473 -1.12 -16.84 -8.27
CA GLY A 473 -2.28 -16.37 -7.51
C GLY A 473 -2.27 -14.87 -7.28
N GLY A 474 -2.08 -14.42 -6.04
CA GLY A 474 -2.01 -13.02 -5.62
C GLY A 474 -0.76 -12.74 -4.79
N SER A 475 -0.45 -11.45 -4.60
CA SER A 475 0.62 -11.04 -3.68
C SER A 475 0.15 -11.15 -2.23
N ALA A 476 1.08 -11.03 -1.26
CA ALA A 476 0.79 -11.06 0.17
C ALA A 476 -0.30 -10.08 0.65
N SER A 477 -0.67 -9.06 -0.13
CA SER A 477 -1.74 -8.10 0.19
C SER A 477 -3.05 -8.30 -0.61
N GLN A 478 -3.01 -9.09 -1.68
CA GLN A 478 -4.09 -9.24 -2.65
C GLN A 478 -4.83 -10.57 -2.49
N SER A 479 -6.13 -10.60 -2.82
CA SER A 479 -6.87 -11.85 -2.88
C SER A 479 -6.51 -12.70 -4.09
N TYR A 480 -6.80 -14.00 -4.02
CA TYR A 480 -6.54 -14.96 -5.10
C TYR A 480 -7.79 -15.81 -5.42
N GLY A 481 -7.84 -16.35 -6.64
CA GLY A 481 -8.89 -17.26 -7.11
C GLY A 481 -8.57 -18.74 -6.89
N ASN A 482 -9.32 -19.64 -7.53
CA ASN A 482 -9.04 -21.08 -7.48
C ASN A 482 -7.80 -21.41 -8.31
N ILE A 483 -6.95 -22.29 -7.77
CA ILE A 483 -5.74 -22.75 -8.43
C ILE A 483 -5.74 -24.26 -8.38
N THR A 484 -5.75 -24.92 -9.52
CA THR A 484 -5.69 -26.38 -9.64
C THR A 484 -4.50 -26.78 -10.50
N PHE A 485 -3.69 -27.71 -10.03
CA PHE A 485 -2.70 -28.42 -10.83
C PHE A 485 -3.07 -29.89 -10.92
N ALA A 486 -3.16 -30.40 -12.14
CA ALA A 486 -3.54 -31.77 -12.47
C ALA A 486 -2.73 -32.30 -13.67
N GLY A 487 -1.46 -31.86 -13.77
CA GLY A 487 -0.52 -32.32 -14.79
C GLY A 487 0.44 -33.39 -14.27
N GLU A 488 1.21 -33.99 -15.17
CA GLU A 488 2.27 -34.96 -14.85
C GLU A 488 3.66 -34.31 -14.79
N GLY A 489 3.81 -33.09 -15.35
CA GLY A 489 5.05 -32.35 -15.39
C GLY A 489 5.45 -31.69 -14.06
N THR A 490 6.44 -30.79 -14.13
CA THR A 490 6.94 -30.05 -12.96
C THR A 490 6.49 -28.59 -12.97
N ILE A 491 5.91 -28.12 -11.85
CA ILE A 491 5.75 -26.69 -11.55
C ILE A 491 6.82 -26.27 -10.56
N LYS A 492 7.64 -25.29 -10.94
CA LYS A 492 8.63 -24.66 -10.06
C LYS A 492 8.32 -23.19 -9.86
N VAL A 493 8.13 -22.76 -8.61
CA VAL A 493 7.92 -21.35 -8.26
C VAL A 493 9.05 -20.88 -7.37
N VAL A 494 9.73 -19.81 -7.78
CA VAL A 494 10.80 -19.17 -7.01
C VAL A 494 10.40 -17.73 -6.72
N THR A 495 10.30 -17.38 -5.45
CA THR A 495 9.93 -16.04 -4.99
C THR A 495 10.99 -15.49 -4.02
N GLY A 496 11.31 -14.20 -4.16
CA GLY A 496 12.34 -13.54 -3.35
C GLY A 496 12.03 -12.06 -3.17
N SER A 497 11.39 -11.68 -2.06
CA SER A 497 11.07 -10.28 -1.73
C SER A 497 10.79 -10.09 -0.24
N ASN A 498 10.41 -8.89 0.23
CA ASN A 498 10.11 -8.68 1.65
C ASN A 498 8.95 -9.56 2.16
N LEU A 499 7.85 -9.67 1.39
CA LEU A 499 6.70 -10.54 1.68
C LEU A 499 6.45 -11.44 0.47
N SER A 500 6.74 -12.73 0.58
CA SER A 500 6.67 -13.67 -0.55
C SER A 500 5.58 -14.71 -0.36
N VAL A 501 4.86 -15.00 -1.45
CA VAL A 501 3.89 -16.10 -1.55
C VAL A 501 4.20 -16.89 -2.82
N GLY A 502 4.49 -18.17 -2.68
CA GLY A 502 4.72 -19.09 -3.81
C GLY A 502 3.43 -19.33 -4.59
N ILE A 503 2.49 -20.08 -3.99
CA ILE A 503 1.19 -20.40 -4.59
C ILE A 503 0.08 -19.97 -3.62
N GLY A 504 -0.89 -19.18 -4.08
CA GLY A 504 -1.97 -18.66 -3.26
C GLY A 504 -1.97 -17.13 -3.24
N GLY A 505 -2.11 -16.49 -2.08
CA GLY A 505 -2.05 -15.03 -2.02
C GLY A 505 -2.24 -14.44 -0.64
N GLY A 506 -2.56 -13.16 -0.60
CA GLY A 506 -2.72 -12.37 0.62
C GLY A 506 -4.00 -12.68 1.36
N ARG A 507 -5.16 -12.64 0.68
CA ARG A 507 -6.46 -12.86 1.33
C ARG A 507 -7.31 -13.89 0.60
N ASN A 508 -8.23 -14.53 1.32
CA ASN A 508 -9.15 -15.50 0.72
C ASN A 508 -10.61 -15.28 1.13
N PRO A 509 -11.22 -14.12 0.81
CA PRO A 509 -12.62 -13.84 1.15
C PRO A 509 -13.60 -14.71 0.35
N ALA A 510 -13.23 -15.11 -0.87
CA ALA A 510 -14.06 -15.94 -1.74
C ALA A 510 -14.00 -17.44 -1.42
N ASN A 511 -13.26 -17.83 -0.36
CA ASN A 511 -13.09 -19.23 0.04
C ASN A 511 -12.51 -20.11 -1.09
N SER A 512 -11.65 -19.52 -1.92
CA SER A 512 -10.96 -20.18 -3.01
C SER A 512 -10.05 -21.30 -2.51
N THR A 513 -9.90 -22.31 -3.35
CA THR A 513 -9.17 -23.54 -3.02
C THR A 513 -7.93 -23.70 -3.88
N ILE A 514 -6.84 -24.15 -3.26
CA ILE A 514 -5.62 -24.59 -3.95
C ILE A 514 -5.67 -26.12 -4.00
N ARG A 515 -5.66 -26.70 -5.20
CA ARG A 515 -5.73 -28.15 -5.44
C ARG A 515 -4.49 -28.62 -6.20
N LEU A 516 -3.66 -29.45 -5.59
CA LEU A 516 -2.42 -29.97 -6.19
C LEU A 516 -2.58 -31.48 -6.33
N LEU A 517 -3.11 -31.94 -7.46
CA LEU A 517 -3.66 -33.29 -7.62
C LEU A 517 -2.62 -34.34 -8.02
N SER A 518 -1.62 -33.95 -8.80
CA SER A 518 -0.61 -34.83 -9.40
C SER A 518 0.69 -34.08 -9.72
N GLY A 519 1.66 -34.76 -10.32
CA GLY A 519 2.91 -34.18 -10.80
C GLY A 519 3.86 -33.72 -9.69
N ARG A 520 4.87 -32.92 -10.06
CA ARG A 520 5.89 -32.42 -9.14
C ARG A 520 5.76 -30.92 -8.94
N ILE A 521 5.68 -30.47 -7.68
CA ILE A 521 5.60 -29.05 -7.33
C ILE A 521 6.82 -28.69 -6.47
N ILE A 522 7.54 -27.65 -6.87
CA ILE A 522 8.71 -27.14 -6.17
C ILE A 522 8.48 -25.67 -5.86
N VAL A 523 8.51 -25.27 -4.59
CA VAL A 523 8.35 -23.86 -4.19
C VAL A 523 9.52 -23.41 -3.34
N ASN A 524 10.26 -22.43 -3.83
CA ASN A 524 11.32 -21.77 -3.08
C ASN A 524 10.86 -20.36 -2.74
N ALA A 525 10.55 -20.12 -1.46
CA ALA A 525 10.05 -18.84 -0.97
C ALA A 525 11.07 -18.20 -0.01
N GLY A 526 11.66 -17.08 -0.42
CA GLY A 526 12.59 -16.30 0.38
C GLY A 526 12.06 -14.89 0.69
N GLY A 527 12.25 -14.43 1.93
CA GLY A 527 11.86 -13.07 2.29
C GLY A 527 11.99 -12.71 3.77
N TYR A 528 11.48 -11.53 4.16
CA TYR A 528 11.31 -11.23 5.58
C TYR A 528 10.18 -12.11 6.16
N GLN A 529 9.07 -12.21 5.44
CA GLN A 529 8.05 -13.22 5.68
C GLN A 529 7.80 -14.03 4.41
N ALA A 530 7.88 -15.35 4.51
CA ALA A 530 7.81 -16.26 3.37
C ALA A 530 6.73 -17.34 3.56
N LEU A 531 5.85 -17.46 2.58
CA LEU A 531 4.83 -18.50 2.51
C LEU A 531 5.03 -19.34 1.25
N GLY A 532 5.16 -20.66 1.40
CA GLY A 532 5.21 -21.58 0.28
C GLY A 532 3.86 -21.63 -0.44
N ILE A 533 2.84 -22.20 0.22
CA ILE A 533 1.51 -22.43 -0.35
C ILE A 533 0.43 -22.01 0.64
N GLY A 534 -0.47 -21.11 0.22
CA GLY A 534 -1.69 -20.77 0.97
C GLY A 534 -2.01 -19.28 1.07
N SER A 535 -2.44 -18.84 2.25
CA SER A 535 -2.91 -17.47 2.51
C SER A 535 -1.99 -16.69 3.45
N PHE A 536 -1.63 -15.46 3.13
CA PHE A 536 -0.87 -14.64 4.06
C PHE A 536 -1.74 -14.12 5.23
N MET A 537 -2.95 -13.66 4.91
CA MET A 537 -3.96 -13.09 5.80
C MET A 537 -5.35 -13.63 5.45
N GLY A 538 -5.78 -14.68 6.13
CA GLY A 538 -7.11 -15.27 6.00
C GLY A 538 -7.09 -16.80 5.98
N ASN A 539 -8.20 -17.39 5.57
CA ASN A 539 -8.35 -18.84 5.49
C ASN A 539 -7.56 -19.42 4.30
N ALA A 540 -6.77 -20.45 4.52
CA ALA A 540 -6.16 -21.25 3.47
C ALA A 540 -6.90 -22.59 3.34
N LYS A 541 -7.42 -22.89 2.14
CA LYS A 541 -8.02 -24.19 1.82
C LYS A 541 -7.19 -24.93 0.78
N ILE A 542 -6.58 -26.02 1.19
CA ILE A 542 -5.54 -26.69 0.42
C ILE A 542 -5.86 -28.18 0.37
N TYR A 543 -5.90 -28.72 -0.85
CA TYR A 543 -6.09 -30.14 -1.11
C TYR A 543 -4.93 -30.66 -1.95
N ILE A 544 -4.27 -31.69 -1.46
CA ILE A 544 -3.10 -32.32 -2.10
C ILE A 544 -3.50 -33.76 -2.42
N GLY A 545 -3.57 -34.08 -3.70
CA GLY A 545 -3.80 -35.44 -4.21
C GLY A 545 -2.52 -36.28 -4.14
N ALA A 546 -2.23 -37.07 -5.16
CA ALA A 546 -1.01 -37.90 -5.25
C ALA A 546 0.21 -37.12 -5.76
N ALA A 547 0.28 -35.81 -5.48
CA ALA A 547 1.36 -34.95 -5.96
C ALA A 547 2.62 -35.08 -5.08
N ASN A 548 3.79 -34.83 -5.69
CA ASN A 548 5.06 -34.71 -4.97
C ASN A 548 5.41 -33.23 -4.77
N ILE A 549 5.42 -32.77 -3.52
CA ILE A 549 5.62 -31.36 -3.16
C ILE A 549 6.95 -31.19 -2.44
N ASN A 550 7.77 -30.25 -2.90
CA ASN A 550 9.01 -29.85 -2.23
C ASN A 550 8.97 -28.35 -1.97
N ILE A 551 9.05 -27.93 -0.71
CA ILE A 551 8.99 -26.51 -0.32
C ILE A 551 10.22 -26.14 0.51
N GLN A 552 10.90 -25.09 0.10
CA GLN A 552 11.94 -24.43 0.88
C GLN A 552 11.47 -23.00 1.20
N ALA A 553 11.26 -22.71 2.48
CA ALA A 553 10.84 -21.41 2.97
C ALA A 553 11.89 -20.82 3.92
N GLU A 554 12.45 -19.67 3.57
CA GLU A 554 13.53 -19.02 4.32
C GLU A 554 13.17 -17.56 4.63
N GLY A 555 13.31 -17.15 5.89
CA GLY A 555 13.01 -15.78 6.28
C GLY A 555 13.02 -15.51 7.78
N THR A 556 12.44 -14.39 8.20
CA THR A 556 12.22 -14.13 9.64
C THR A 556 11.01 -14.92 10.14
N THR A 557 9.93 -14.92 9.36
CA THR A 557 8.70 -15.67 9.63
C THR A 557 8.38 -16.53 8.42
N THR A 558 8.23 -17.84 8.60
CA THR A 558 8.07 -18.76 7.46
C THR A 558 6.94 -19.76 7.67
N ALA A 559 6.11 -19.96 6.65
CA ALA A 559 5.19 -21.09 6.60
C ALA A 559 5.39 -21.90 5.32
N GLY A 560 5.43 -23.22 5.42
CA GLY A 560 5.48 -24.11 4.27
C GLY A 560 4.13 -24.16 3.56
N ILE A 561 3.12 -24.75 4.20
CA ILE A 561 1.75 -24.89 3.69
C ILE A 561 0.76 -24.40 4.76
N GLY A 562 -0.10 -23.46 4.41
CA GLY A 562 -1.20 -23.00 5.27
C GLY A 562 -1.37 -21.49 5.29
N SER A 563 -1.37 -20.89 6.48
CA SER A 563 -1.61 -19.45 6.64
C SER A 563 -0.56 -18.77 7.51
N ILE A 564 -0.21 -17.52 7.25
CA ILE A 564 0.60 -16.76 8.23
C ILE A 564 -0.31 -16.26 9.35
N ILE A 565 -1.36 -15.53 8.97
CA ILE A 565 -2.39 -14.98 9.85
C ILE A 565 -3.76 -15.51 9.42
N GLY A 566 -4.38 -16.37 10.23
CA GLY A 566 -5.70 -16.94 9.95
C GLY A 566 -5.70 -18.47 9.91
N SER A 567 -6.83 -19.05 9.50
CA SER A 567 -7.06 -20.50 9.56
C SER A 567 -6.45 -21.27 8.40
N ALA A 568 -6.15 -22.55 8.61
CA ALA A 568 -5.77 -23.46 7.54
C ALA A 568 -6.59 -24.76 7.59
N GLU A 569 -7.16 -25.14 6.44
CA GLU A 569 -7.83 -26.42 6.19
C GLU A 569 -7.03 -27.15 5.10
N ILE A 570 -6.33 -28.21 5.50
CA ILE A 570 -5.35 -28.91 4.67
C ILE A 570 -5.70 -30.39 4.65
N THR A 571 -5.88 -30.96 3.46
CA THR A 571 -6.01 -32.42 3.28
C THR A 571 -4.94 -32.89 2.31
N SER A 572 -4.18 -33.93 2.66
CA SER A 572 -3.12 -34.48 1.82
C SER A 572 -3.21 -35.98 1.67
N PHE A 573 -2.94 -36.46 0.46
CA PHE A 573 -2.71 -37.86 0.09
C PHE A 573 -1.32 -38.08 -0.55
N GLY A 574 -0.54 -37.02 -0.70
CA GLY A 574 0.68 -37.01 -1.50
C GLY A 574 1.94 -36.96 -0.64
N ASP A 575 3.08 -36.98 -1.32
CA ASP A 575 4.39 -36.88 -0.70
C ASP A 575 4.79 -35.41 -0.56
N ILE A 576 5.15 -34.98 0.64
CA ILE A 576 5.49 -33.58 0.94
C ILE A 576 6.82 -33.53 1.69
N ASN A 577 7.80 -32.84 1.10
CA ASN A 577 9.02 -32.44 1.78
C ASN A 577 8.98 -30.91 2.03
N ILE A 578 9.07 -30.49 3.29
CA ILE A 578 9.11 -29.06 3.65
C ILE A 578 10.33 -28.78 4.49
N LYS A 579 11.08 -27.76 4.10
CA LYS A 579 12.15 -27.18 4.88
C LYS A 579 11.83 -25.72 5.19
N CYS A 580 11.66 -25.40 6.48
CA CYS A 580 11.43 -24.05 6.96
C CYS A 580 12.58 -23.58 7.86
N GLU A 581 13.15 -22.42 7.57
CA GLU A 581 14.21 -21.81 8.37
C GLU A 581 13.88 -20.35 8.70
N GLY A 582 13.97 -19.97 9.98
CA GLY A 582 13.72 -18.59 10.39
C GLY A 582 13.74 -18.33 11.90
N LYS A 583 13.11 -17.22 12.32
CA LYS A 583 12.90 -16.92 13.76
C LYS A 583 11.63 -17.55 14.30
N ILE A 584 10.57 -17.56 13.48
CA ILE A 584 9.29 -18.19 13.77
C ILE A 584 8.89 -18.99 12.53
N SER A 585 8.73 -20.30 12.66
CA SER A 585 8.54 -21.18 11.50
C SER A 585 7.48 -22.26 11.73
N THR A 586 6.58 -22.43 10.77
CA THR A 586 5.59 -23.52 10.76
C THR A 586 5.70 -24.30 9.45
N ALA A 587 5.88 -25.62 9.48
CA ALA A 587 5.91 -26.38 8.22
C ALA A 587 4.50 -26.50 7.61
N ILE A 588 3.52 -26.97 8.38
CA ILE A 588 2.11 -27.08 7.95
C ILE A 588 1.17 -26.47 9.00
N GLY A 589 0.33 -25.51 8.62
CA GLY A 589 -0.67 -24.91 9.50
C GLY A 589 -0.58 -23.38 9.55
N SER A 590 -0.56 -22.78 10.74
CA SER A 590 -0.51 -21.32 10.90
C SER A 590 0.61 -20.81 11.81
N ILE A 591 0.84 -19.50 11.80
CA ILE A 591 1.83 -18.86 12.69
C ILE A 591 1.16 -18.08 13.82
N GLU A 592 0.21 -17.19 13.52
CA GLU A 592 -0.50 -16.38 14.52
C GLU A 592 -1.86 -16.99 14.93
N GLU A 593 -2.41 -16.55 16.07
CA GLU A 593 -3.65 -17.04 16.72
C GLU A 593 -4.73 -17.47 15.73
N SER A 594 -4.89 -18.79 15.56
CA SER A 594 -5.82 -19.32 14.56
C SER A 594 -6.44 -20.67 14.91
N THR A 595 -7.41 -21.09 14.11
CA THR A 595 -7.97 -22.44 14.12
C THR A 595 -7.61 -23.17 12.84
N GLY A 596 -7.53 -24.49 12.87
CA GLY A 596 -7.29 -25.24 11.64
C GLY A 596 -7.60 -26.73 11.72
N LEU A 597 -7.59 -27.33 10.54
CA LEU A 597 -7.79 -28.77 10.33
C LEU A 597 -6.68 -29.25 9.39
N VAL A 598 -5.92 -30.24 9.82
CA VAL A 598 -4.93 -30.92 8.98
C VAL A 598 -5.28 -32.40 8.95
N HIS A 599 -5.55 -32.94 7.77
CA HIS A 599 -5.84 -34.35 7.55
C HIS A 599 -4.83 -34.93 6.57
N ILE A 600 -3.98 -35.82 7.06
CA ILE A 600 -3.01 -36.56 6.25
C ILE A 600 -3.54 -37.98 6.10
N LYS A 601 -3.77 -38.40 4.85
CA LYS A 601 -4.36 -39.69 4.45
C LYS A 601 -3.40 -40.42 3.52
N GLY A 602 -2.50 -41.23 4.07
CA GLY A 602 -1.40 -41.82 3.32
C GLY A 602 -0.34 -40.80 2.93
N GLY A 603 0.55 -41.20 2.01
CA GLY A 603 1.69 -40.40 1.56
C GLY A 603 2.80 -40.28 2.60
N THR A 604 3.93 -39.73 2.18
CA THR A 604 5.12 -39.51 3.02
C THR A 604 5.36 -38.02 3.24
N LEU A 605 5.34 -37.57 4.49
CA LEU A 605 5.59 -36.19 4.86
C LEU A 605 6.88 -36.10 5.67
N ASP A 606 7.88 -35.41 5.12
CA ASP A 606 9.15 -35.10 5.79
C ASP A 606 9.25 -33.59 6.01
N LEU A 607 9.11 -33.19 7.27
CA LEU A 607 9.02 -31.79 7.69
C LEU A 607 10.23 -31.42 8.54
N MET A 608 11.02 -30.46 8.07
CA MET A 608 12.18 -29.92 8.77
C MET A 608 11.93 -28.46 9.16
N VAL A 609 11.99 -28.16 10.46
CA VAL A 609 11.77 -26.81 11.01
C VAL A 609 12.96 -26.37 11.87
N ASN A 610 13.71 -25.38 11.40
CA ASN A 610 14.82 -24.78 12.14
C ASN A 610 14.49 -23.34 12.52
N ALA A 611 14.04 -23.16 13.75
CA ALA A 611 13.70 -21.84 14.30
C ALA A 611 13.69 -21.87 15.83
N PRO A 612 14.04 -20.77 16.52
CA PRO A 612 13.87 -20.65 17.95
C PRO A 612 12.46 -20.98 18.43
N ILE A 613 11.43 -20.58 17.67
CA ILE A 613 10.01 -20.86 17.94
C ILE A 613 9.40 -21.47 16.67
N GLY A 614 8.64 -22.55 16.79
CA GLY A 614 8.04 -23.15 15.60
C GLY A 614 7.25 -24.43 15.80
N THR A 615 6.60 -24.87 14.73
CA THR A 615 5.72 -26.05 14.74
C THR A 615 5.86 -26.87 13.46
N GLY A 616 5.94 -28.19 13.57
CA GLY A 616 5.86 -29.09 12.42
C GLY A 616 4.47 -29.02 11.76
N VAL A 617 3.44 -29.46 12.49
CA VAL A 617 2.03 -29.39 12.04
C VAL A 617 1.16 -28.73 13.11
N GLY A 618 0.53 -27.61 12.79
CA GLY A 618 -0.34 -26.88 13.71
C GLY A 618 -0.05 -25.38 13.74
N ALA A 619 -0.04 -24.77 14.91
CA ALA A 619 0.33 -23.37 15.07
C ALA A 619 0.93 -23.10 16.45
N PRO A 620 1.95 -22.22 16.58
CA PRO A 620 2.49 -21.85 17.88
C PRO A 620 1.40 -21.34 18.84
N GLN A 621 0.46 -20.55 18.32
CA GLN A 621 -0.69 -20.05 19.07
C GLN A 621 -1.96 -20.39 18.28
N GLY A 622 -2.80 -21.31 18.76
CA GLY A 622 -4.02 -21.66 18.05
C GLY A 622 -4.65 -22.99 18.46
N LYS A 623 -5.72 -23.40 17.77
CA LYS A 623 -6.41 -24.66 17.98
C LYS A 623 -6.51 -25.44 16.69
N TYR A 624 -5.84 -26.59 16.63
CA TYR A 624 -5.84 -27.46 15.46
C TYR A 624 -6.49 -28.82 15.75
N THR A 625 -7.21 -29.34 14.76
CA THR A 625 -7.53 -30.77 14.69
C THR A 625 -6.58 -31.41 13.70
N ILE A 626 -5.76 -32.34 14.16
CA ILE A 626 -4.76 -33.04 13.35
C ILE A 626 -5.14 -34.52 13.27
N CYS A 627 -5.40 -35.00 12.06
CA CYS A 627 -5.75 -36.39 11.80
C CYS A 627 -4.69 -37.02 10.90
N LEU A 628 -4.05 -38.07 11.38
CA LEU A 628 -3.11 -38.91 10.63
C LEU A 628 -3.77 -40.26 10.38
N GLU A 629 -3.95 -40.63 9.12
CA GLU A 629 -4.53 -41.91 8.69
C GLU A 629 -3.59 -42.60 7.70
N ASP A 630 -3.02 -43.75 8.08
CA ASP A 630 -2.24 -44.67 7.23
C ASP A 630 -1.07 -44.06 6.43
N GLY A 631 -0.55 -42.89 6.83
CA GLY A 631 0.59 -42.20 6.19
C GLY A 631 1.84 -42.14 7.07
N GLU A 632 2.94 -41.66 6.50
CA GLU A 632 4.18 -41.42 7.23
C GLU A 632 4.36 -39.92 7.49
N LEU A 633 4.58 -39.53 8.75
CA LEU A 633 4.89 -38.17 9.14
C LEU A 633 6.17 -38.17 9.97
N VAL A 634 7.23 -37.62 9.40
CA VAL A 634 8.52 -37.40 10.03
C VAL A 634 8.70 -35.90 10.24
N ILE A 635 8.93 -35.50 11.49
CA ILE A 635 9.20 -34.11 11.85
C ILE A 635 10.56 -34.02 12.52
N SER A 636 11.43 -33.18 11.98
CA SER A 636 12.75 -32.91 12.53
C SER A 636 13.01 -31.40 12.67
N GLY A 637 13.88 -31.01 13.59
CA GLY A 637 14.16 -29.59 13.78
C GLY A 637 15.06 -29.25 14.95
N GLU A 638 15.59 -28.03 14.93
CA GLU A 638 16.38 -27.45 16.01
C GLU A 638 15.80 -26.10 16.45
N GLY A 639 15.60 -25.94 17.77
CA GLY A 639 15.08 -24.70 18.34
C GLY A 639 14.75 -24.79 19.83
N SER A 640 14.59 -23.63 20.46
CA SER A 640 14.35 -23.51 21.91
C SER A 640 12.90 -23.75 22.32
N GLU A 641 11.94 -23.57 21.41
CA GLU A 641 10.49 -23.73 21.64
C GLU A 641 9.85 -24.34 20.39
N LEU A 642 10.36 -25.49 19.97
CA LEU A 642 9.77 -26.24 18.87
C LEU A 642 8.70 -27.21 19.35
N MET A 643 7.72 -27.44 18.48
CA MET A 643 6.70 -28.45 18.61
C MET A 643 6.60 -29.31 17.37
N GLY A 644 6.39 -30.61 17.55
CA GLY A 644 6.03 -31.48 16.45
C GLY A 644 4.61 -31.20 15.96
N LEU A 645 3.61 -31.43 16.82
CA LEU A 645 2.19 -31.33 16.50
C LEU A 645 1.44 -30.38 17.46
N GLY A 646 0.43 -29.69 16.95
CA GLY A 646 -0.53 -28.93 17.75
C GLY A 646 -0.13 -27.48 18.03
N ASP A 647 -0.19 -27.06 19.30
CA ASP A 647 -0.01 -25.66 19.71
C ASP A 647 0.60 -25.50 21.12
N HIS A 648 1.09 -24.29 21.44
CA HIS A 648 1.74 -23.99 22.73
C HIS A 648 0.75 -23.85 23.90
N PHE A 649 -0.54 -23.67 23.62
CA PHE A 649 -1.59 -23.38 24.60
C PHE A 649 -2.58 -24.52 24.81
N ASN A 650 -2.26 -25.71 24.32
CA ASN A 650 -2.93 -26.95 24.72
C ASN A 650 -4.39 -27.07 24.26
N MET A 651 -4.72 -26.46 23.12
CA MET A 651 -6.11 -26.43 22.62
C MET A 651 -6.38 -27.44 21.50
N SER A 652 -5.33 -28.00 20.90
CA SER A 652 -5.41 -28.91 19.76
C SER A 652 -5.83 -30.34 20.12
N SER A 653 -6.43 -31.03 19.16
CA SER A 653 -6.77 -32.46 19.23
C SER A 653 -6.02 -33.23 18.15
N ILE A 654 -5.42 -34.35 18.54
CA ILE A 654 -4.61 -35.18 17.65
C ILE A 654 -5.24 -36.57 17.59
N ARG A 655 -5.47 -37.07 16.37
CA ARG A 655 -5.94 -38.43 16.09
C ARG A 655 -4.96 -39.15 15.18
N ILE A 656 -4.52 -40.33 15.59
CA ILE A 656 -3.60 -41.18 14.84
C ILE A 656 -4.29 -42.53 14.61
N LYS A 657 -4.37 -42.93 13.35
CA LYS A 657 -4.95 -44.19 12.92
C LYS A 657 -4.03 -44.83 11.88
N GLY A 658 -3.12 -45.67 12.34
CA GLY A 658 -2.16 -46.37 11.48
C GLY A 658 -0.97 -45.49 11.07
N GLY A 659 -0.13 -46.00 10.16
CA GLY A 659 1.01 -45.28 9.61
C GLY A 659 2.21 -45.15 10.55
N LEU A 660 3.09 -44.19 10.26
CA LEU A 660 4.28 -43.84 11.04
C LEU A 660 4.18 -42.39 11.51
N LEU A 661 4.36 -42.15 12.80
CA LEU A 661 4.61 -40.82 13.35
C LEU A 661 5.98 -40.81 14.00
N ALA A 662 6.87 -39.95 13.54
CA ALA A 662 8.22 -39.83 14.08
C ALA A 662 8.59 -38.37 14.29
N ILE A 663 9.05 -38.02 15.50
CA ILE A 663 9.37 -36.63 15.85
C ILE A 663 10.72 -36.57 16.55
N LYS A 664 11.66 -35.79 15.99
CA LYS A 664 13.02 -35.61 16.50
C LYS A 664 13.39 -34.13 16.57
N LEU A 665 13.23 -33.54 17.74
CA LEU A 665 13.56 -32.14 18.00
C LEU A 665 14.81 -32.02 18.87
N VAL A 666 15.73 -31.14 18.50
CA VAL A 666 16.99 -30.87 19.22
C VAL A 666 16.90 -29.52 19.93
N SER A 667 17.45 -29.44 21.14
CA SER A 667 17.53 -28.21 21.96
C SER A 667 16.20 -27.62 22.45
N SER A 668 15.10 -28.37 22.37
CA SER A 668 13.78 -27.94 22.86
C SER A 668 13.47 -28.57 24.25
N PRO A 669 13.13 -27.79 25.29
CA PRO A 669 12.73 -28.28 26.60
C PRO A 669 11.26 -28.76 26.62
N SER A 670 10.49 -28.46 25.58
CA SER A 670 9.13 -28.95 25.33
C SER A 670 9.13 -30.41 24.89
N CYS A 671 8.07 -31.14 25.23
CA CYS A 671 7.91 -32.52 24.77
C CYS A 671 7.79 -32.54 23.22
N PRO A 672 8.46 -33.48 22.51
CA PRO A 672 8.55 -33.45 21.05
C PRO A 672 7.20 -33.46 20.35
N ALA A 673 6.20 -34.16 20.89
CA ALA A 673 4.89 -34.25 20.27
C ALA A 673 4.07 -32.95 20.39
N THR A 674 4.03 -32.32 21.57
CA THR A 674 3.11 -31.21 21.91
C THR A 674 3.39 -30.74 23.36
N ASN A 675 3.04 -29.51 23.79
CA ASN A 675 3.20 -29.13 25.21
C ASN A 675 2.16 -29.71 26.15
N MET A 676 0.90 -29.91 25.74
CA MET A 676 -0.14 -30.75 26.36
C MET A 676 -1.49 -30.68 25.57
N PRO A 677 -1.87 -31.57 24.65
CA PRO A 677 -3.18 -31.46 24.00
C PRO A 677 -4.30 -31.91 24.96
N GLN A 678 -5.51 -31.38 24.80
CA GLN A 678 -6.66 -31.84 25.61
C GLN A 678 -6.97 -33.33 25.38
N HIS A 679 -6.77 -33.83 24.15
CA HIS A 679 -7.09 -35.20 23.76
C HIS A 679 -6.14 -35.72 22.65
N ILE A 680 -5.40 -36.79 22.94
CA ILE A 680 -4.68 -37.61 21.95
C ILE A 680 -5.43 -38.92 21.78
N THR A 681 -5.86 -39.21 20.56
CA THR A 681 -6.52 -40.46 20.20
C THR A 681 -5.59 -41.30 19.33
N ILE A 682 -5.32 -42.55 19.72
CA ILE A 682 -4.49 -43.49 18.96
C ILE A 682 -5.27 -44.80 18.80
N ASP A 683 -5.51 -45.19 17.55
CA ASP A 683 -6.13 -46.47 17.20
C ASP A 683 -5.21 -47.37 16.36
N GLY A 684 -4.00 -46.90 16.03
CA GLY A 684 -3.00 -47.65 15.24
C GLY A 684 -1.75 -46.81 14.99
N GLY A 685 -0.69 -47.44 14.49
CA GLY A 685 0.52 -46.78 13.98
C GLY A 685 1.80 -47.10 14.74
N ASN A 686 2.94 -46.86 14.09
CA ASN A 686 4.26 -46.89 14.68
C ASN A 686 4.62 -45.47 15.17
N ILE A 687 4.69 -45.26 16.49
CA ILE A 687 4.76 -43.92 17.09
C ILE A 687 6.12 -43.71 17.76
N GLN A 688 7.05 -43.11 17.02
CA GLN A 688 8.43 -42.82 17.38
C GLN A 688 8.59 -41.42 18.00
N CYS A 689 7.79 -41.14 19.03
CA CYS A 689 7.91 -39.97 19.89
C CYS A 689 7.40 -40.29 21.31
N ASP A 690 7.75 -39.45 22.28
CA ASP A 690 7.16 -39.49 23.62
C ASP A 690 6.11 -38.38 23.78
N PHE A 691 5.15 -38.59 24.68
CA PHE A 691 4.12 -37.62 25.06
C PHE A 691 4.46 -36.95 26.41
N PRO A 692 3.92 -35.75 26.70
CA PRO A 692 4.25 -35.02 27.92
C PRO A 692 3.85 -35.77 29.19
N LYS A 693 4.61 -35.58 30.28
CA LYS A 693 4.22 -36.11 31.60
C LYS A 693 2.86 -35.53 32.02
N GLY A 694 1.92 -36.41 32.36
CA GLY A 694 0.56 -36.05 32.77
C GLY A 694 -0.50 -36.22 31.68
N ILE A 695 -0.10 -36.55 30.44
CA ILE A 695 -1.03 -36.87 29.36
C ILE A 695 -0.98 -38.36 29.07
N VAL A 696 -2.16 -38.97 29.15
CA VAL A 696 -2.35 -40.35 28.81
C VAL A 696 -3.10 -40.39 27.48
N PRO A 697 -2.48 -40.87 26.39
CA PRO A 697 -3.21 -41.07 25.14
C PRO A 697 -4.34 -42.08 25.37
N VAL A 698 -5.43 -41.90 24.65
CA VAL A 698 -6.58 -42.80 24.70
C VAL A 698 -6.86 -43.39 23.33
N ASN A 699 -7.58 -44.50 23.24
CA ASN A 699 -8.18 -44.91 21.96
C ASN A 699 -9.46 -44.13 21.65
N SER A 700 -10.06 -44.37 20.49
CA SER A 700 -11.31 -43.75 20.05
C SER A 700 -12.50 -43.97 21.00
N TYR A 701 -12.40 -44.94 21.91
CA TYR A 701 -13.40 -45.26 22.94
C TYR A 701 -13.07 -44.64 24.32
N GLY A 702 -12.00 -43.85 24.42
CA GLY A 702 -11.60 -43.17 25.66
C GLY A 702 -10.83 -44.05 26.66
N THR A 703 -10.35 -45.23 26.24
CA THR A 703 -9.55 -46.11 27.11
C THR A 703 -8.09 -45.65 27.14
N PRO A 704 -7.48 -45.47 28.33
CA PRO A 704 -6.05 -45.14 28.48
C PRO A 704 -5.11 -46.14 27.81
N LEU A 705 -4.02 -45.65 27.22
CA LEU A 705 -3.02 -46.44 26.49
C LEU A 705 -1.62 -46.29 27.09
N THR A 706 -0.85 -47.38 27.05
CA THR A 706 0.57 -47.47 27.41
C THR A 706 1.42 -47.83 26.21
N ALA A 707 2.67 -47.33 26.19
CA ALA A 707 3.61 -47.63 25.12
C ALA A 707 4.23 -49.02 25.29
N HIS A 708 4.33 -49.78 24.20
CA HIS A 708 5.02 -51.06 24.11
C HIS A 708 6.01 -51.03 22.93
N ILE A 709 7.15 -51.67 23.11
CA ILE A 709 8.19 -51.79 22.08
C ILE A 709 8.17 -53.22 21.55
N ILE A 710 7.98 -53.35 20.23
CA ILE A 710 8.00 -54.62 19.51
C ILE A 710 9.28 -54.65 18.67
N THR A 711 10.03 -55.75 18.79
CA THR A 711 11.30 -55.97 18.09
C THR A 711 11.23 -57.21 17.22
N ASN A 712 12.08 -57.29 16.19
CA ASN A 712 12.20 -58.45 15.29
C ASN A 712 10.93 -58.80 14.49
N THR A 713 10.17 -57.79 14.07
CA THR A 713 9.01 -57.96 13.17
C THR A 713 8.89 -56.77 12.21
N ASP A 714 8.43 -57.04 10.99
CA ASP A 714 8.20 -56.03 9.95
C ASP A 714 6.82 -55.36 10.10
N GLU A 715 5.88 -56.02 10.77
CA GLU A 715 4.54 -55.49 11.04
C GLU A 715 3.99 -55.96 12.40
N PHE A 716 3.11 -55.15 12.96
CA PHE A 716 2.30 -55.49 14.12
C PHE A 716 0.84 -55.28 13.74
N ILE A 717 0.08 -56.37 13.67
CA ILE A 717 -1.37 -56.37 13.39
C ILE A 717 -2.03 -57.14 14.51
N GLN A 718 -2.93 -56.48 15.25
CA GLN A 718 -3.60 -57.10 16.39
C GLN A 718 -5.04 -56.63 16.54
N SER A 719 -5.97 -57.57 16.71
CA SER A 719 -7.35 -57.26 17.10
C SER A 719 -7.42 -56.91 18.59
N ILE A 720 -7.81 -55.68 18.88
CA ILE A 720 -8.04 -55.19 20.24
C ILE A 720 -9.53 -55.35 20.55
N GLU A 721 -9.85 -56.36 21.34
CA GLU A 721 -11.22 -56.70 21.76
C GLU A 721 -11.41 -56.45 23.26
N THR A 722 -12.46 -55.72 23.60
CA THR A 722 -12.98 -55.61 24.96
C THR A 722 -14.48 -55.87 24.95
N ILE A 723 -15.10 -55.94 26.14
CA ILE A 723 -16.56 -56.07 26.26
C ILE A 723 -17.29 -54.89 25.57
N ALA A 724 -16.64 -53.73 25.47
CA ALA A 724 -17.26 -52.51 24.98
C ALA A 724 -16.99 -52.22 23.49
N TYR A 725 -15.93 -52.77 22.90
CA TYR A 725 -15.50 -52.43 21.54
C TYR A 725 -14.51 -53.42 20.93
N GLN A 726 -14.38 -53.37 19.60
CA GLN A 726 -13.42 -54.14 18.81
C GLN A 726 -12.85 -53.26 17.69
N TYR A 727 -11.53 -53.20 17.57
CA TYR A 727 -10.83 -52.57 16.44
C TYR A 727 -9.51 -53.27 16.14
N GLU A 728 -8.99 -53.11 14.93
CA GLU A 728 -7.69 -53.65 14.51
C GLU A 728 -6.61 -52.57 14.65
N TYR A 729 -5.55 -52.87 15.41
CA TYR A 729 -4.37 -52.04 15.53
C TYR A 729 -3.32 -52.49 14.51
N ARG A 730 -2.94 -51.59 13.60
CA ARG A 730 -1.89 -51.85 12.61
C ARG A 730 -0.73 -50.88 12.77
N ALA A 731 0.49 -51.40 12.79
CA ALA A 731 1.73 -50.62 12.78
C ALA A 731 2.77 -51.33 11.90
N VAL A 732 3.57 -50.55 11.17
CA VAL A 732 4.56 -51.09 10.21
C VAL A 732 5.96 -50.63 10.62
N TYR A 733 6.95 -51.50 10.42
CA TYR A 733 8.36 -51.19 10.60
C TYR A 733 8.79 -50.04 9.67
N SER A 734 9.73 -49.23 10.14
CA SER A 734 10.37 -48.18 9.35
C SER A 734 11.88 -48.36 9.44
N GLU A 735 12.58 -48.39 8.31
CA GLU A 735 14.05 -48.53 8.29
C GLU A 735 14.77 -47.40 9.06
N HIS A 736 14.09 -46.28 9.28
CA HIS A 736 14.60 -45.16 10.07
C HIS A 736 14.60 -45.43 11.58
N TYR A 737 13.84 -46.42 12.07
CA TYR A 737 13.68 -46.72 13.49
C TYR A 737 13.78 -48.24 13.77
N PRO A 738 14.71 -48.69 14.64
CA PRO A 738 15.04 -50.11 14.77
C PRO A 738 13.99 -50.98 15.47
N PHE A 739 12.81 -50.44 15.79
CA PHE A 739 11.72 -51.15 16.46
C PHE A 739 10.37 -50.51 16.12
N ILE A 740 9.28 -51.23 16.37
CA ILE A 740 7.91 -50.69 16.29
C ILE A 740 7.49 -50.26 17.70
N LYS A 741 7.04 -49.02 17.86
CA LYS A 741 6.48 -48.53 19.13
C LYS A 741 4.97 -48.35 18.98
N VAL A 742 4.21 -49.13 19.73
CA VAL A 742 2.74 -49.15 19.70
C VAL A 742 2.17 -48.67 21.02
N TYR A 743 0.92 -48.19 21.00
CA TYR A 743 0.20 -47.75 22.19
C TYR A 743 -1.06 -48.61 22.37
N LEU A 744 -1.08 -49.44 23.40
CA LEU A 744 -2.13 -50.45 23.66
C LEU A 744 -2.80 -50.19 25.02
N PRO A 745 -4.03 -50.68 25.26
CA PRO A 745 -4.67 -50.55 26.57
C PRO A 745 -3.81 -51.13 27.70
N GLU A 746 -3.81 -50.52 28.89
CA GLU A 746 -2.97 -50.94 30.03
C GLU A 746 -3.08 -52.41 30.42
N ASN A 747 -4.25 -53.03 30.20
CA ASN A 747 -4.52 -54.43 30.53
C ASN A 747 -4.25 -55.39 29.35
N TYR A 748 -3.67 -54.89 28.25
CA TYR A 748 -3.37 -55.68 27.07
C TYR A 748 -2.00 -56.34 27.20
N PHE A 749 -1.97 -57.67 27.21
CA PHE A 749 -0.72 -58.44 27.25
C PHE A 749 -0.34 -58.85 25.82
N ILE A 750 0.92 -58.63 25.47
CA ILE A 750 1.50 -59.05 24.19
C ILE A 750 2.12 -60.42 24.43
N ASP A 751 1.58 -61.45 23.77
CA ASP A 751 2.04 -62.84 23.87
C ASP A 751 3.38 -63.08 23.16
#